data_AF-A0A6U6KJM2-F1
#
_entry.id   AF-A0A6U6KJM2-F1
#
_cell.length_a   1.000
_cell.length_b   1.000
_cell.length_c   1.000
_cell.angle_alpha   90.00
_cell.angle_beta   90.00
_cell.angle_gamma   90.00
#
_symmetry.space_group_name_H-M   'P 1'
#
loop_
_entity.id
_entity.type
_entity.pdbx_description
1 polymer ?
#
loop_
_entity_poly.entity_id
_entity_poly.type
_entity_poly.pdbx_seq_one_letter_code
_entity_poly.pdbx_strand_id
1 'polypeptide(L)'
;MENRIAVFFQSKPCLSAHVFALKYDPDAYIKNLQFLCRSGTFAIVSSAVRARIIAALHISSKHKSVDALLKHCEVTDICKAMALLDRPRQIRQLNQRIERIEERNPSLGNTEGSSGQTTDEDEKVKGNKKRRFRRKVDKYRRKQRAIEEDLCEDGHDREACLKAHEDSAVKELIQSASVSGALARKVRRWAKTSLPSDFLEFVMLALPVDPWKILADLVHFQPKDFSVPYFLDDIHRNKDKKDAVEKTTGYCGISMEKKPWTFVAVMRDLIKNIAGDTLCEVDQQFFDIADEFPQVYKAYSFVRTQPSLTRSKAIMEQFAAHAPLDTVIWYYEEFHEVSPENCESILSERVRGVETDELLTQITGTRSKATYGKLVERILTFRKMGLAFANDIIPVTEARLERLKSSWTKAIVGNSKVAVFGDASSSMQTAINAATIFAGMVSACFDGELSFFKSELVQSPHAKPGNAKDTLEVCDKILAEKSTANAACLWPYYKQKRVMDLFVMVTDEVENRFCHGHRFASLFAKYLDEMNPYAKLVVVCVGQGDNSFRQSFKSYGIEYKTVYIDDSRPDLAKFDALLGQLAMVASQDETSKRTPTRKATMVANTSLAKKISSEGSTELDLVFCVDNTGSMGSWILSAQNNIQRIIRDIVASEASDVRFALVSYRDHPPQDPTFVTRTHDFTDNVDDMQRWVDEMRAEGGGDAPEAVADGLLDCLNLSYRPNSTKIVVMIADAPPHGLGCCGDGFPKGCPQGHDPLEIVRALATNGITIYSVICGNFEGQAFYQGIAKMTGGQYIPISSAHLLAGVIIGGAQEEISLERLMQDAQDTIEAEEKAAGRELDDDELAARLQTVFISKRMKARRTQFGGADLPEFEEAAEQYITAETIADLRDRGSQSHLSLGLYGDGLDAAPGAAGSSFAADNFAEVSYAQCKRLAKKSKARKSGW
;
A
#
# COMPACT_ATOMS: atom_id res chain seq x y z
N MET A 1 -16.44 -15.69 -21.49
CA MET A 1 -16.70 -14.25 -21.20
C MET A 1 -17.06 -14.01 -19.72
N GLU A 2 -17.82 -14.90 -19.07
CA GLU A 2 -18.23 -14.74 -17.65
C GLU A 2 -17.05 -14.64 -16.65
N ASN A 3 -15.95 -15.37 -16.86
CA ASN A 3 -14.77 -15.32 -15.96
C ASN A 3 -13.94 -14.02 -16.03
N ARG A 4 -14.04 -13.20 -17.09
CA ARG A 4 -13.25 -11.94 -17.19
C ARG A 4 -13.79 -10.81 -16.30
N ILE A 5 -15.09 -10.81 -16.01
CA ILE A 5 -15.74 -9.72 -15.26
C ILE A 5 -15.70 -9.97 -13.75
N ALA A 6 -15.61 -11.22 -13.30
CA ALA A 6 -15.37 -11.51 -11.88
C ALA A 6 -13.98 -11.02 -11.42
N VAL A 7 -12.96 -11.17 -12.29
CA VAL A 7 -11.61 -10.60 -12.08
C VAL A 7 -11.66 -9.07 -12.06
N PHE A 8 -12.48 -8.46 -12.91
CA PHE A 8 -12.67 -7.02 -12.97
C PHE A 8 -13.14 -6.44 -11.61
N PHE A 9 -14.09 -7.05 -10.91
CA PHE A 9 -14.52 -6.53 -9.60
C PHE A 9 -13.45 -6.64 -8.49
N GLN A 10 -12.45 -7.52 -8.67
CA GLN A 10 -11.37 -7.73 -7.69
C GLN A 10 -10.10 -6.93 -7.97
N SER A 11 -9.90 -6.46 -9.21
CA SER A 11 -8.74 -5.64 -9.59
C SER A 11 -8.81 -4.18 -9.07
N LYS A 12 -9.73 -3.92 -8.12
CA LYS A 12 -10.05 -2.62 -7.55
C LYS A 12 -10.17 -1.51 -8.60
N PRO A 13 -10.96 -1.71 -9.67
CA PRO A 13 -11.03 -0.76 -10.76
C PRO A 13 -11.50 0.63 -10.28
N CYS A 14 -11.01 1.65 -10.97
CA CYS A 14 -11.42 3.04 -10.80
C CYS A 14 -12.89 3.22 -11.21
N LEU A 15 -13.52 4.33 -10.79
CA LEU A 15 -14.92 4.63 -11.12
C LEU A 15 -15.15 4.71 -12.64
N SER A 16 -14.20 5.32 -13.36
CA SER A 16 -14.20 5.42 -14.83
C SER A 16 -14.26 4.05 -15.49
N ALA A 17 -13.47 3.07 -15.03
CA ALA A 17 -13.49 1.71 -15.56
C ALA A 17 -14.85 1.01 -15.35
N HIS A 18 -15.51 1.22 -14.20
CA HIS A 18 -16.86 0.68 -13.97
C HIS A 18 -17.90 1.30 -14.91
N VAL A 19 -17.87 2.62 -15.10
CA VAL A 19 -18.77 3.34 -16.01
C VAL A 19 -18.52 2.90 -17.45
N PHE A 20 -17.25 2.74 -17.84
CA PHE A 20 -16.85 2.25 -19.15
C PHE A 20 -17.37 0.82 -19.42
N ALA A 21 -17.18 -0.10 -18.47
CA ALA A 21 -17.68 -1.47 -18.59
C ALA A 21 -19.21 -1.54 -18.73
N LEU A 22 -19.94 -0.73 -17.95
CA LEU A 22 -21.40 -0.63 -18.03
C LEU A 22 -21.90 0.02 -19.32
N LYS A 23 -21.10 0.89 -19.94
CA LYS A 23 -21.41 1.51 -21.23
C LYS A 23 -21.20 0.52 -22.38
N TYR A 24 -20.15 -0.29 -22.33
CA TYR A 24 -19.77 -1.20 -23.42
C TYR A 24 -20.53 -2.54 -23.39
N ASP A 25 -20.64 -3.20 -22.22
CA ASP A 25 -21.36 -4.47 -22.07
C ASP A 25 -22.18 -4.52 -20.77
N PRO A 26 -23.34 -3.84 -20.74
CA PRO A 26 -24.16 -3.73 -19.54
C PRO A 26 -24.74 -5.07 -19.09
N ASP A 27 -25.08 -5.96 -20.02
CA ASP A 27 -25.77 -7.21 -19.71
C ASP A 27 -24.81 -8.22 -19.07
N ALA A 28 -23.59 -8.35 -19.59
CA ALA A 28 -22.58 -9.18 -18.96
C ALA A 28 -22.17 -8.62 -17.58
N TYR A 29 -22.04 -7.30 -17.44
CA TYR A 29 -21.73 -6.67 -16.16
C TYR A 29 -22.81 -6.96 -15.10
N ILE A 30 -24.09 -6.74 -15.45
CA ILE A 30 -25.21 -6.94 -14.52
C ILE A 30 -25.38 -8.42 -14.18
N LYS A 31 -25.24 -9.32 -15.16
CA LYS A 31 -25.35 -10.77 -14.92
C LYS A 31 -24.30 -11.25 -13.91
N ASN A 32 -23.06 -10.80 -14.05
CA ASN A 32 -21.99 -11.16 -13.12
C ASN A 32 -22.17 -10.51 -11.74
N LEU A 33 -22.63 -9.26 -11.68
CA LEU A 33 -22.95 -8.63 -10.40
C LEU A 33 -24.08 -9.36 -9.66
N GLN A 34 -25.12 -9.81 -10.39
CA GLN A 34 -26.20 -10.62 -9.82
C GLN A 34 -25.69 -11.98 -9.33
N PHE A 35 -24.77 -12.59 -10.06
CA PHE A 35 -24.10 -13.82 -9.63
C PHE A 35 -23.32 -13.61 -8.32
N LEU A 36 -22.57 -12.52 -8.19
CA LEU A 36 -21.84 -12.18 -6.96
C LEU A 36 -22.80 -11.99 -5.76
N CYS A 37 -23.94 -11.33 -5.98
CA CYS A 37 -24.95 -11.14 -4.93
C CYS A 37 -25.60 -12.46 -4.52
N ARG A 38 -25.96 -13.33 -5.48
CA ARG A 38 -26.61 -14.62 -5.22
C ARG A 38 -25.68 -15.64 -4.57
N SER A 39 -24.39 -15.59 -4.88
CA SER A 39 -23.37 -16.49 -4.31
C SER A 39 -22.87 -16.04 -2.94
N GLY A 40 -23.31 -14.88 -2.43
CA GLY A 40 -22.82 -14.31 -1.17
C GLY A 40 -21.40 -13.74 -1.27
N THR A 41 -20.73 -13.88 -2.42
CA THR A 41 -19.36 -13.38 -2.66
C THR A 41 -19.29 -11.86 -2.80
N PHE A 42 -20.43 -11.16 -2.98
CA PHE A 42 -20.48 -9.70 -2.99
C PHE A 42 -19.95 -9.06 -1.70
N ALA A 43 -20.09 -9.74 -0.55
CA ALA A 43 -19.55 -9.28 0.73
C ALA A 43 -18.01 -9.20 0.75
N ILE A 44 -17.35 -9.95 -0.14
CA ILE A 44 -15.88 -10.04 -0.26
C ILE A 44 -15.32 -8.86 -1.06
N VAL A 45 -16.16 -8.24 -1.89
CA VAL A 45 -15.79 -7.03 -2.62
C VAL A 45 -15.57 -5.90 -1.61
N SER A 46 -14.43 -5.23 -1.69
CA SER A 46 -14.09 -4.17 -0.74
C SER A 46 -15.17 -3.08 -0.72
N SER A 47 -15.40 -2.47 0.44
CA SER A 47 -16.39 -1.40 0.60
C SER A 47 -16.18 -0.25 -0.39
N ALA A 48 -14.92 0.07 -0.74
CA ALA A 48 -14.59 1.08 -1.73
C ALA A 48 -15.06 0.69 -3.15
N VAL A 49 -14.85 -0.57 -3.56
CA VAL A 49 -15.32 -1.04 -4.87
C VAL A 49 -16.84 -1.16 -4.89
N ARG A 50 -17.47 -1.67 -3.82
CA ARG A 50 -18.95 -1.69 -3.69
C ARG A 50 -19.54 -0.29 -3.86
N ALA A 51 -18.92 0.73 -3.25
CA ALA A 51 -19.32 2.11 -3.41
C ALA A 51 -19.18 2.62 -4.86
N ARG A 52 -18.07 2.30 -5.53
CA ARG A 52 -17.86 2.64 -6.96
C ARG A 52 -18.87 1.94 -7.88
N ILE A 53 -19.24 0.69 -7.60
CA ILE A 53 -20.29 -0.04 -8.34
C ILE A 53 -21.64 0.67 -8.20
N ILE A 54 -22.04 1.07 -6.98
CA ILE A 54 -23.30 1.79 -6.74
C ILE A 54 -23.30 3.10 -7.53
N ALA A 55 -22.21 3.88 -7.44
CA ALA A 55 -22.06 5.13 -8.15
C ALA A 55 -22.13 4.93 -9.67
N ALA A 56 -21.39 3.96 -10.22
CA ALA A 56 -21.38 3.66 -11.65
C ALA A 56 -22.74 3.20 -12.18
N LEU A 57 -23.45 2.32 -11.46
CA LEU A 57 -24.81 1.89 -11.84
C LEU A 57 -25.79 3.07 -11.87
N HIS A 58 -25.65 4.00 -10.93
CA HIS A 58 -26.47 5.21 -10.90
C HIS A 58 -26.14 6.17 -12.06
N ILE A 59 -24.85 6.42 -12.31
CA ILE A 59 -24.36 7.23 -13.43
C ILE A 59 -24.83 6.66 -14.77
N SER A 60 -24.73 5.34 -14.97
CA SER A 60 -25.19 4.64 -16.17
C SER A 60 -26.70 4.35 -16.20
N SER A 61 -27.50 4.98 -15.32
CA SER A 61 -28.96 4.89 -15.27
C SER A 61 -29.54 3.46 -15.10
N LYS A 62 -28.79 2.53 -14.51
CA LYS A 62 -29.19 1.14 -14.23
C LYS A 62 -29.94 1.02 -12.90
N HIS A 63 -31.03 1.76 -12.75
CA HIS A 63 -31.74 1.94 -11.47
C HIS A 63 -32.33 0.66 -10.85
N LYS A 64 -32.71 -0.35 -11.66
CA LYS A 64 -33.21 -1.64 -11.14
C LYS A 64 -32.10 -2.40 -10.40
N SER A 65 -30.89 -2.40 -10.97
CA SER A 65 -29.72 -3.05 -10.39
C SER A 65 -29.27 -2.35 -9.11
N VAL A 66 -29.36 -1.02 -9.03
CA VAL A 66 -29.09 -0.28 -7.78
C VAL A 66 -30.01 -0.75 -6.64
N ASP A 67 -31.31 -0.92 -6.89
CA ASP A 67 -32.27 -1.36 -5.86
C ASP A 67 -31.99 -2.79 -5.37
N ALA A 68 -31.61 -3.67 -6.29
CA ALA A 68 -31.22 -5.04 -5.95
C ALA A 68 -29.94 -5.05 -5.12
N LEU A 69 -28.96 -4.20 -5.48
CA LEU A 69 -27.66 -4.15 -4.83
C LEU A 69 -27.71 -3.58 -3.41
N LEU A 70 -28.50 -2.52 -3.18
CA LEU A 70 -28.58 -1.85 -1.87
C LEU A 70 -28.96 -2.81 -0.72
N LYS A 71 -29.70 -3.89 -1.00
CA LYS A 71 -30.06 -4.91 -0.02
C LYS A 71 -28.85 -5.69 0.54
N HIS A 72 -27.73 -5.67 -0.18
CA HIS A 72 -26.49 -6.35 0.17
C HIS A 72 -25.39 -5.36 0.62
N CYS A 73 -25.72 -4.08 0.79
CA CYS A 73 -24.77 -3.02 1.13
C CYS A 73 -24.91 -2.57 2.58
N GLU A 74 -23.77 -2.19 3.16
CA GLU A 74 -23.72 -1.55 4.48
C GLU A 74 -23.83 -0.03 4.37
N VAL A 75 -24.04 0.62 5.52
CA VAL A 75 -24.07 2.09 5.62
C VAL A 75 -22.79 2.70 5.05
N THR A 76 -21.65 2.09 5.35
CA THR A 76 -20.31 2.55 4.92
C THR A 76 -20.18 2.60 3.39
N ASP A 77 -20.69 1.58 2.70
CA ASP A 77 -20.70 1.51 1.24
C ASP A 77 -21.55 2.63 0.64
N ILE A 78 -22.72 2.87 1.22
CA ILE A 78 -23.66 3.88 0.76
C ILE A 78 -23.12 5.28 1.02
N CYS A 79 -22.54 5.55 2.19
CA CYS A 79 -21.89 6.82 2.51
C CYS A 79 -20.78 7.14 1.50
N LYS A 80 -19.91 6.17 1.21
CA LYS A 80 -18.84 6.33 0.21
C LYS A 80 -19.39 6.56 -1.19
N ALA A 81 -20.44 5.83 -1.58
CA ALA A 81 -21.09 6.01 -2.88
C ALA A 81 -21.72 7.40 -3.02
N MET A 82 -22.41 7.89 -1.99
CA MET A 82 -23.01 9.22 -2.00
C MET A 82 -21.93 10.31 -2.03
N ALA A 83 -20.85 10.16 -1.25
CA ALA A 83 -19.72 11.07 -1.27
C ALA A 83 -19.10 11.15 -2.67
N LEU A 84 -18.85 10.01 -3.33
CA LEU A 84 -18.36 9.95 -4.71
C LEU A 84 -19.26 10.71 -5.69
N LEU A 85 -20.58 10.55 -5.57
CA LEU A 85 -21.57 11.22 -6.43
C LEU A 85 -21.76 12.71 -6.12
N ASP A 86 -21.36 13.19 -4.94
CA ASP A 86 -21.43 14.60 -4.55
C ASP A 86 -20.19 15.40 -4.98
N ARG A 87 -19.04 14.73 -5.21
CA ARG A 87 -17.79 15.38 -5.65
C ARG A 87 -17.95 16.32 -6.85
N PRO A 88 -18.67 15.98 -7.94
CA PRO A 88 -18.86 16.91 -9.07
C PRO A 88 -19.63 18.18 -8.68
N ARG A 89 -20.59 18.08 -7.76
CA ARG A 89 -21.28 19.26 -7.22
C ARG A 89 -20.33 20.13 -6.40
N GLN A 90 -19.46 19.53 -5.57
CA GLN A 90 -18.48 20.26 -4.78
C GLN A 90 -17.50 21.03 -5.67
N ILE A 91 -17.02 20.42 -6.75
CA ILE A 91 -16.18 21.09 -7.76
C ILE A 91 -16.91 22.31 -8.34
N ARG A 92 -18.16 22.16 -8.80
CA ARG A 92 -18.96 23.29 -9.31
C ARG A 92 -19.12 24.41 -8.28
N GLN A 93 -19.35 24.08 -7.01
CA GLN A 93 -19.47 25.07 -5.95
C GLN A 93 -18.15 25.79 -5.64
N LEU A 94 -17.02 25.09 -5.71
CA LEU A 94 -15.69 25.70 -5.56
C LEU A 94 -15.40 26.65 -6.73
N ASN A 95 -15.69 26.24 -7.97
CA ASN A 95 -15.53 27.09 -9.16
C ASN A 95 -16.33 28.38 -9.05
N GLN A 96 -17.62 28.29 -8.71
CA GLN A 96 -18.46 29.49 -8.50
C GLN A 96 -17.97 30.39 -7.35
N ARG A 97 -17.27 29.84 -6.35
CA ARG A 97 -16.69 30.63 -5.25
C ARG A 97 -15.39 31.30 -5.67
N ILE A 98 -14.61 30.64 -6.52
CA ILE A 98 -13.38 31.18 -7.12
C ILE A 98 -13.76 32.33 -8.05
N GLU A 99 -14.65 32.09 -9.01
CA GLU A 99 -15.17 33.08 -9.96
C GLU A 99 -15.70 34.33 -9.22
N ARG A 100 -16.57 34.14 -8.21
CA ARG A 100 -17.10 35.27 -7.41
C ARG A 100 -16.03 36.08 -6.68
N ILE A 101 -14.90 35.48 -6.30
CA ILE A 101 -13.81 36.20 -5.65
C ILE A 101 -12.97 36.95 -6.68
N GLU A 102 -12.74 36.34 -7.85
CA GLU A 102 -11.99 36.90 -8.97
C GLU A 102 -12.75 38.05 -9.65
N GLU A 103 -14.06 37.91 -9.91
CA GLU A 103 -14.93 38.97 -10.43
C GLU A 103 -14.96 40.20 -9.51
N ARG A 104 -15.00 39.99 -8.19
CA ARG A 104 -14.98 41.09 -7.19
C ARG A 104 -13.60 41.73 -7.02
N ASN A 105 -12.55 41.10 -7.55
CA ASN A 105 -11.16 41.58 -7.44
C ASN A 105 -10.40 41.34 -8.77
N PRO A 106 -10.70 42.12 -9.82
CA PRO A 106 -10.14 41.89 -11.17
C PRO A 106 -8.60 41.92 -11.21
N SER A 107 -7.97 42.65 -10.27
CA SER A 107 -6.50 42.73 -10.13
C SER A 107 -5.83 41.45 -9.59
N LEU A 108 -6.59 40.40 -9.29
CA LEU A 108 -6.09 39.04 -9.03
C LEU A 108 -5.97 38.20 -10.32
N GLY A 109 -6.58 38.64 -11.43
CA GLY A 109 -6.64 37.91 -12.71
C GLY A 109 -5.56 38.27 -13.74
N ASN A 110 -4.84 39.39 -13.58
CA ASN A 110 -3.78 39.81 -14.51
C ASN A 110 -2.39 39.65 -13.88
N THR A 111 -1.64 38.65 -14.35
CA THR A 111 -0.18 38.69 -14.43
C THR A 111 0.17 39.44 -15.70
N GLU A 112 0.38 40.76 -15.62
CA GLU A 112 1.27 41.56 -16.50
C GLU A 112 1.18 43.06 -16.17
N GLY A 113 2.27 43.77 -16.46
CA GLY A 113 2.71 45.07 -15.94
C GLY A 113 1.71 46.21 -15.82
N SER A 114 1.91 47.03 -14.78
CA SER A 114 1.71 48.48 -14.83
C SER A 114 2.34 49.14 -13.60
N SER A 115 3.39 49.90 -13.84
CA SER A 115 4.03 50.82 -12.90
C SER A 115 3.20 52.10 -12.77
N GLY A 116 2.78 52.45 -11.55
CA GLY A 116 2.13 53.73 -11.28
C GLY A 116 2.36 54.15 -9.82
N GLN A 117 3.07 55.27 -9.64
CA GLN A 117 3.36 55.88 -8.34
C GLN A 117 2.07 56.27 -7.60
N THR A 118 1.83 55.69 -6.41
CA THR A 118 0.91 56.22 -5.40
C THR A 118 1.44 55.92 -3.99
N THR A 119 1.10 56.79 -3.02
CA THR A 119 1.73 56.95 -1.70
C THR A 119 1.65 55.74 -0.74
N ASP A 120 2.72 55.54 0.04
CA ASP A 120 3.11 54.33 0.80
C ASP A 120 2.15 53.75 1.87
N GLU A 121 1.15 54.49 2.37
CA GLU A 121 0.28 53.98 3.46
C GLU A 121 -0.97 53.24 2.95
N ASP A 122 -1.48 53.59 1.76
CA ASP A 122 -2.63 52.92 1.15
C ASP A 122 -2.27 51.57 0.49
N GLU A 123 -1.00 51.38 0.09
CA GLU A 123 -0.51 50.13 -0.50
C GLU A 123 -0.40 48.99 0.51
N LYS A 124 0.00 49.25 1.77
CA LYS A 124 0.13 48.20 2.79
C LYS A 124 -1.21 47.56 3.17
N VAL A 125 -2.28 48.35 3.27
CA VAL A 125 -3.64 47.86 3.61
C VAL A 125 -4.31 47.17 2.41
N LYS A 126 -4.13 47.69 1.19
CA LYS A 126 -4.62 47.07 -0.05
C LYS A 126 -3.85 45.78 -0.38
N GLY A 127 -2.54 45.75 -0.16
CA GLY A 127 -1.66 44.59 -0.35
C GLY A 127 -1.99 43.44 0.59
N ASN A 128 -2.26 43.70 1.88
CA ASN A 128 -2.67 42.67 2.84
C ASN A 128 -4.05 42.06 2.52
N LYS A 129 -5.03 42.88 2.10
CA LYS A 129 -6.34 42.38 1.64
C LYS A 129 -6.20 41.54 0.37
N LYS A 130 -5.41 41.99 -0.61
CA LYS A 130 -5.13 41.26 -1.86
C LYS A 130 -4.45 39.92 -1.58
N ARG A 131 -3.45 39.88 -0.70
CA ARG A 131 -2.77 38.64 -0.25
C ARG A 131 -3.72 37.67 0.46
N ARG A 132 -4.66 38.18 1.26
CA ARG A 132 -5.70 37.36 1.94
C ARG A 132 -6.67 36.71 0.95
N PHE A 133 -7.13 37.45 -0.06
CA PHE A 133 -8.02 36.89 -1.09
C PHE A 133 -7.29 35.89 -2.00
N ARG A 134 -6.02 36.16 -2.38
CA ARG A 134 -5.18 35.22 -3.13
C ARG A 134 -4.98 33.89 -2.39
N ARG A 135 -4.59 33.94 -1.11
CA ARG A 135 -4.52 32.74 -0.24
C ARG A 135 -5.83 31.96 -0.16
N LYS A 136 -6.97 32.66 -0.24
CA LYS A 136 -8.30 32.02 -0.19
C LYS A 136 -8.66 31.33 -1.51
N VAL A 137 -8.31 31.94 -2.65
CA VAL A 137 -8.44 31.32 -3.98
C VAL A 137 -7.51 30.12 -4.10
N ASP A 138 -6.25 30.24 -3.70
CA ASP A 138 -5.29 29.13 -3.70
C ASP A 138 -5.78 27.96 -2.84
N LYS A 139 -6.36 28.26 -1.67
CA LYS A 139 -6.99 27.25 -0.81
C LYS A 139 -8.15 26.54 -1.51
N TYR A 140 -8.98 27.24 -2.28
CA TYR A 140 -10.09 26.63 -3.01
C TYR A 140 -9.61 25.82 -4.22
N ARG A 141 -8.62 26.30 -4.96
CA ARG A 141 -7.99 25.55 -6.08
C ARG A 141 -7.27 24.29 -5.59
N ARG A 142 -6.61 24.33 -4.42
CA ARG A 142 -6.03 23.13 -3.79
C ARG A 142 -7.11 22.11 -3.40
N LYS A 143 -8.23 22.57 -2.84
CA LYS A 143 -9.37 21.71 -2.52
C LYS A 143 -10.02 21.11 -3.76
N GLN A 144 -10.12 21.87 -4.84
CA GLN A 144 -10.63 21.39 -6.12
C GLN A 144 -9.75 20.26 -6.67
N ARG A 145 -8.43 20.49 -6.77
CA ARG A 145 -7.47 19.48 -7.24
C ARG A 145 -7.52 18.20 -6.42
N ALA A 146 -7.55 18.31 -5.09
CA ALA A 146 -7.67 17.14 -4.21
C ALA A 146 -8.95 16.33 -4.49
N ILE A 147 -10.09 16.97 -4.78
CA ILE A 147 -11.34 16.28 -5.11
C ILE A 147 -11.29 15.63 -6.52
N GLU A 148 -10.60 16.27 -7.46
CA GLU A 148 -10.40 15.76 -8.83
C GLU A 148 -9.45 14.56 -8.86
N GLU A 149 -8.35 14.61 -8.13
CA GLU A 149 -7.41 13.50 -7.92
C GLU A 149 -8.13 12.29 -7.29
N ASP A 150 -8.95 12.55 -6.26
CA ASP A 150 -9.80 11.58 -5.60
C ASP A 150 -10.80 10.87 -6.56
N LEU A 151 -11.35 11.58 -7.55
CA LEU A 151 -12.26 11.01 -8.57
C LEU A 151 -11.51 10.16 -9.60
N CYS A 152 -10.23 10.47 -9.80
CA CYS A 152 -9.32 9.82 -10.72
C CYS A 152 -8.37 8.82 -10.03
N GLU A 153 -8.65 8.43 -8.78
CA GLU A 153 -7.87 7.40 -8.07
C GLU A 153 -7.62 6.18 -8.95
N ASP A 154 -6.34 5.90 -9.22
CA ASP A 154 -5.93 4.75 -10.00
C ASP A 154 -6.34 3.44 -9.31
N GLY A 155 -7.03 2.59 -10.07
CA GLY A 155 -7.23 1.19 -9.68
C GLY A 155 -5.94 0.39 -9.81
N HIS A 156 -5.88 -0.82 -9.25
CA HIS A 156 -4.72 -1.70 -9.49
C HIS A 156 -4.65 -2.18 -10.95
N ASP A 157 -5.77 -2.11 -11.68
CA ASP A 157 -5.87 -2.40 -13.12
C ASP A 157 -5.56 -1.17 -13.97
N ARG A 158 -4.26 -0.92 -14.18
CA ARG A 158 -3.74 0.27 -14.87
C ARG A 158 -4.23 0.36 -16.32
N GLU A 159 -4.33 -0.77 -17.03
CA GLU A 159 -4.73 -0.79 -18.44
C GLU A 159 -6.22 -0.45 -18.63
N ALA A 160 -7.11 -1.02 -17.81
CA ALA A 160 -8.54 -0.72 -17.89
C ALA A 160 -8.85 0.73 -17.46
N CYS A 161 -8.12 1.24 -16.47
CA CYS A 161 -8.28 2.62 -16.02
C CYS A 161 -7.78 3.63 -17.06
N LEU A 162 -6.61 3.41 -17.69
CA LEU A 162 -6.10 4.30 -18.74
C LEU A 162 -7.08 4.44 -19.90
N LYS A 163 -7.58 3.32 -20.45
CA LYS A 163 -8.57 3.34 -21.54
C LYS A 163 -9.86 4.06 -21.14
N ALA A 164 -10.33 3.87 -19.91
CA ALA A 164 -11.54 4.52 -19.42
C ALA A 164 -11.35 6.02 -19.16
N HIS A 165 -10.14 6.45 -18.75
CA HIS A 165 -9.78 7.86 -18.58
C HIS A 165 -9.52 8.58 -19.90
N GLU A 166 -9.40 7.89 -21.02
CA GLU A 166 -9.31 8.51 -22.35
C GLU A 166 -10.69 8.71 -23.01
N ASP A 167 -11.72 7.97 -22.60
CA ASP A 167 -13.09 8.09 -23.14
C ASP A 167 -13.78 9.40 -22.67
N SER A 168 -13.93 10.35 -23.59
CA SER A 168 -14.55 11.67 -23.33
C SER A 168 -16.00 11.58 -22.83
N ALA A 169 -16.78 10.61 -23.31
CA ALA A 169 -18.16 10.42 -22.87
C ALA A 169 -18.24 9.79 -21.48
N VAL A 170 -17.26 8.97 -21.06
CA VAL A 170 -17.16 8.52 -19.66
C VAL A 170 -16.85 9.69 -18.73
N LYS A 171 -15.95 10.60 -19.12
CA LYS A 171 -15.67 11.83 -18.34
C LYS A 171 -16.90 12.70 -18.17
N GLU A 172 -17.64 12.94 -19.26
CA GLU A 172 -18.86 13.77 -19.24
C GLU A 172 -19.96 13.16 -18.32
N LEU A 173 -20.13 11.84 -18.37
CA LEU A 173 -21.06 11.12 -17.48
C LEU A 173 -20.67 11.24 -16.00
N ILE A 174 -19.38 11.18 -15.67
CA ILE A 174 -18.92 11.34 -14.29
C ILE A 174 -19.06 12.80 -13.83
N GLN A 175 -18.75 13.78 -14.67
CA GLN A 175 -18.87 15.22 -14.33
C GLN A 175 -20.32 15.67 -14.16
N SER A 176 -21.25 15.06 -14.91
CA SER A 176 -22.70 15.31 -14.77
C SER A 176 -23.35 14.53 -13.62
N ALA A 177 -22.61 13.63 -12.97
CA ALA A 177 -23.13 12.83 -11.86
C ALA A 177 -23.58 13.71 -10.68
N SER A 178 -24.65 13.24 -10.02
CA SER A 178 -25.18 13.86 -8.82
C SER A 178 -26.01 12.87 -8.01
N VAL A 179 -26.13 13.14 -6.71
CA VAL A 179 -27.12 12.49 -5.85
C VAL A 179 -28.52 12.95 -6.27
N SER A 180 -29.17 12.17 -7.13
CA SER A 180 -30.50 12.54 -7.63
C SER A 180 -31.60 12.21 -6.63
N GLY A 181 -32.74 12.90 -6.73
CA GLY A 181 -33.91 12.59 -5.90
C GLY A 181 -34.43 11.15 -6.06
N ALA A 182 -34.16 10.49 -7.19
CA ALA A 182 -34.49 9.08 -7.40
C ALA A 182 -33.58 8.15 -6.58
N LEU A 183 -32.28 8.44 -6.52
CA LEU A 183 -31.34 7.69 -5.69
C LEU A 183 -31.61 7.93 -4.21
N ALA A 184 -31.83 9.17 -3.80
CA ALA A 184 -32.19 9.51 -2.42
C ALA A 184 -33.46 8.78 -1.95
N ARG A 185 -34.47 8.61 -2.81
CA ARG A 185 -35.67 7.79 -2.50
C ARG A 185 -35.35 6.30 -2.33
N LYS A 186 -34.39 5.75 -3.08
CA LYS A 186 -33.93 4.36 -2.92
C LYS A 186 -33.20 4.19 -1.58
N VAL A 187 -32.28 5.09 -1.26
CA VAL A 187 -31.54 5.08 0.01
C VAL A 187 -32.49 5.26 1.20
N ARG A 188 -33.52 6.10 1.11
CA ARG A 188 -34.59 6.20 2.13
C ARG A 188 -35.36 4.91 2.36
N ARG A 189 -35.76 4.22 1.28
CA ARG A 189 -36.40 2.90 1.40
C ARG A 189 -35.47 1.86 2.00
N TRP A 190 -34.20 1.87 1.61
CA TRP A 190 -33.18 1.03 2.21
C TRP A 190 -33.04 1.30 3.71
N ALA A 191 -32.90 2.57 4.14
CA ALA A 191 -32.76 2.94 5.54
C ALA A 191 -33.94 2.41 6.37
N LYS A 192 -35.17 2.62 5.88
CA LYS A 192 -36.40 2.15 6.54
C LYS A 192 -36.50 0.62 6.67
N THR A 193 -36.01 -0.12 5.68
CA THR A 193 -36.15 -1.59 5.64
C THR A 193 -34.95 -2.33 6.22
N SER A 194 -33.78 -1.72 6.19
CA SER A 194 -32.52 -2.37 6.49
C SER A 194 -31.95 -1.94 7.84
N LEU A 195 -32.41 -0.84 8.46
CA LEU A 195 -31.89 -0.33 9.74
C LEU A 195 -32.90 -0.55 10.90
N PRO A 196 -32.69 -1.58 11.75
CA PRO A 196 -33.50 -1.82 12.92
C PRO A 196 -33.21 -0.78 14.03
N SER A 197 -34.13 -0.65 14.98
CA SER A 197 -34.06 0.39 16.03
C SER A 197 -32.87 0.21 16.96
N ASP A 198 -32.58 -1.03 17.36
CA ASP A 198 -31.44 -1.38 18.20
C ASP A 198 -30.09 -0.97 17.59
N PHE A 199 -29.93 -1.13 16.28
CA PHE A 199 -28.73 -0.66 15.58
C PHE A 199 -28.62 0.86 15.57
N LEU A 200 -29.71 1.59 15.33
CA LEU A 200 -29.69 3.06 15.34
C LEU A 200 -29.36 3.59 16.74
N GLU A 201 -29.90 2.97 17.78
CA GLU A 201 -29.57 3.28 19.17
C GLU A 201 -28.09 3.00 19.48
N PHE A 202 -27.56 1.88 19.02
CA PHE A 202 -26.12 1.59 19.13
C PHE A 202 -25.26 2.63 18.39
N VAL A 203 -25.68 3.06 17.19
CA VAL A 203 -25.00 4.13 16.45
C VAL A 203 -24.94 5.41 17.29
N MET A 204 -26.05 5.79 17.93
CA MET A 204 -26.11 6.99 18.78
C MET A 204 -25.24 6.89 20.03
N LEU A 205 -25.06 5.69 20.58
CA LEU A 205 -24.30 5.47 21.81
C LEU A 205 -22.78 5.34 21.54
N ALA A 206 -22.39 4.55 20.55
CA ALA A 206 -21.03 4.03 20.44
C ALA A 206 -20.29 4.33 19.12
N LEU A 207 -20.99 4.76 18.06
CA LEU A 207 -20.37 4.90 16.74
C LEU A 207 -20.16 6.38 16.31
N PRO A 208 -19.20 6.65 15.40
CA PRO A 208 -19.02 7.99 14.84
C PRO A 208 -20.28 8.48 14.12
N VAL A 209 -20.75 9.67 14.48
CA VAL A 209 -21.96 10.29 13.89
C VAL A 209 -21.71 11.07 12.60
N ASP A 210 -20.46 11.44 12.31
CA ASP A 210 -20.15 12.32 11.17
C ASP A 210 -20.49 11.71 9.80
N PRO A 211 -20.24 10.40 9.53
CA PRO A 211 -20.71 9.77 8.29
C PRO A 211 -22.23 9.81 8.14
N TRP A 212 -22.97 9.71 9.25
CA TRP A 212 -24.43 9.75 9.26
C TRP A 212 -24.99 11.15 8.99
N LYS A 213 -24.35 12.20 9.53
CA LYS A 213 -24.70 13.59 9.23
C LYS A 213 -24.52 13.89 7.74
N ILE A 214 -23.38 13.50 7.18
CA ILE A 214 -23.08 13.68 5.74
C ILE A 214 -24.15 12.96 4.91
N LEU A 215 -24.47 11.71 5.26
CA LEU A 215 -25.50 10.96 4.55
C LEU A 215 -26.89 11.61 4.67
N ALA A 216 -27.25 12.12 5.84
CA ALA A 216 -28.50 12.81 6.08
C ALA A 216 -28.62 14.11 5.28
N ASP A 217 -27.54 14.88 5.20
CA ASP A 217 -27.46 16.12 4.43
C ASP A 217 -27.59 15.84 2.92
N LEU A 218 -26.99 14.76 2.42
CA LEU A 218 -27.03 14.39 0.99
C LEU A 218 -28.37 13.78 0.57
N VAL A 219 -28.98 12.94 1.41
CA VAL A 219 -30.21 12.20 1.10
C VAL A 219 -31.47 12.98 1.49
N HIS A 220 -31.33 13.99 2.36
CA HIS A 220 -32.43 14.72 2.99
C HIS A 220 -33.41 13.77 3.69
N PHE A 221 -32.88 12.99 4.65
CA PHE A 221 -33.69 12.10 5.46
C PHE A 221 -34.74 12.86 6.27
N GLN A 222 -35.88 12.21 6.50
CA GLN A 222 -36.92 12.65 7.42
C GLN A 222 -37.02 11.66 8.59
N PRO A 223 -37.53 12.08 9.76
CA PRO A 223 -37.71 11.18 10.91
C PRO A 223 -38.44 9.87 10.59
N LYS A 224 -39.42 9.92 9.67
CA LYS A 224 -40.20 8.77 9.21
C LYS A 224 -39.42 7.74 8.37
N ASP A 225 -38.21 8.10 7.92
CA ASP A 225 -37.33 7.21 7.15
C ASP A 225 -36.55 6.25 8.07
N PHE A 226 -36.60 6.46 9.39
CA PHE A 226 -35.96 5.63 10.40
C PHE A 226 -36.98 4.98 11.32
N SER A 227 -36.61 3.86 11.92
CA SER A 227 -37.36 3.19 12.98
C SER A 227 -37.33 3.97 14.31
N VAL A 228 -36.34 4.85 14.49
CA VAL A 228 -36.16 5.69 15.68
C VAL A 228 -36.34 7.16 15.29
N PRO A 229 -37.49 7.81 15.59
CA PRO A 229 -37.80 9.15 15.08
C PRO A 229 -36.84 10.25 15.55
N TYR A 230 -36.27 10.10 16.75
CA TYR A 230 -35.33 11.08 17.34
C TYR A 230 -33.88 10.89 16.88
N PHE A 231 -33.60 9.90 16.01
CA PHE A 231 -32.25 9.59 15.54
C PHE A 231 -31.58 10.78 14.85
N LEU A 232 -32.30 11.44 13.94
CA LEU A 232 -31.78 12.61 13.21
C LEU A 232 -31.47 13.77 14.16
N ASP A 233 -32.36 14.05 15.11
CA ASP A 233 -32.16 15.12 16.08
C ASP A 233 -30.94 14.86 16.97
N ASP A 234 -30.69 13.61 17.35
CA ASP A 234 -29.55 13.21 18.17
C ASP A 234 -28.21 13.35 17.42
N ILE A 235 -28.12 12.83 16.18
CA ILE A 235 -26.87 12.90 15.42
C ILE A 235 -26.49 14.34 15.03
N HIS A 236 -27.48 15.23 14.83
CA HIS A 236 -27.24 16.64 14.50
C HIS A 236 -27.05 17.53 15.75
N ARG A 237 -27.25 17.01 16.96
CA ARG A 237 -27.04 17.75 18.21
C ARG A 237 -25.55 18.03 18.44
N ASN A 238 -25.21 19.31 18.64
CA ASN A 238 -23.82 19.76 18.78
C ASN A 238 -23.15 19.18 20.05
N LYS A 239 -21.88 18.72 19.97
CA LYS A 239 -21.14 18.12 21.11
C LYS A 239 -21.08 19.07 22.32
N ASP A 240 -20.88 20.37 22.10
CA ASP A 240 -20.82 21.37 23.20
C ASP A 240 -22.15 21.57 23.93
N LYS A 241 -23.28 21.21 23.29
CA LYS A 241 -24.61 21.19 23.92
C LYS A 241 -24.96 19.83 24.54
N LYS A 242 -24.19 18.77 24.27
CA LYS A 242 -24.34 17.46 24.95
C LYS A 242 -23.98 17.60 26.43
N ASP A 243 -22.85 18.24 26.74
CA ASP A 243 -22.39 18.41 28.13
C ASP A 243 -23.13 19.51 28.90
N ALA A 244 -23.75 20.48 28.20
CA ALA A 244 -24.45 21.60 28.84
C ALA A 244 -25.87 21.28 29.31
N VAL A 245 -26.54 20.28 28.71
CA VAL A 245 -27.89 19.84 29.12
C VAL A 245 -27.80 18.68 30.13
N GLU A 246 -26.80 17.82 30.01
CA GLU A 246 -26.59 16.68 30.93
C GLU A 246 -26.03 17.11 32.30
N LYS A 247 -25.42 18.29 32.43
CA LYS A 247 -24.99 18.85 33.73
C LYS A 247 -26.14 19.23 34.67
N THR A 248 -27.38 19.31 34.17
CA THR A 248 -28.50 19.88 34.93
C THR A 248 -29.53 18.86 35.41
N THR A 249 -29.42 17.59 35.00
CA THR A 249 -30.38 16.54 35.35
C THR A 249 -29.65 15.22 35.56
N GLY A 250 -28.96 15.07 36.69
CA GLY A 250 -28.48 13.76 37.12
C GLY A 250 -29.66 12.84 37.45
N TYR A 251 -29.59 11.60 37.01
CA TYR A 251 -30.61 10.56 37.23
C TYR A 251 -30.70 10.10 38.70
N CYS A 252 -29.71 10.47 39.54
CA CYS A 252 -29.80 10.33 40.99
C CYS A 252 -30.69 11.44 41.61
N GLY A 253 -32.01 11.25 41.55
CA GLY A 253 -32.94 11.84 42.54
C GLY A 253 -34.00 12.84 42.06
N ILE A 254 -34.62 12.69 40.88
CA ILE A 254 -35.74 13.57 40.46
C ILE A 254 -36.97 12.78 40.01
N SER A 255 -38.13 13.16 40.55
CA SER A 255 -39.49 12.72 40.21
C SER A 255 -39.75 12.57 38.69
N MET A 256 -40.32 11.41 38.33
CA MET A 256 -40.64 10.90 36.99
C MET A 256 -41.64 11.74 36.14
N GLU A 257 -42.05 12.93 36.55
CA GLU A 257 -43.30 13.51 36.01
C GLU A 257 -43.22 14.36 34.73
N LYS A 258 -42.06 14.66 34.10
CA LYS A 258 -42.05 15.70 33.01
C LYS A 258 -41.30 15.46 31.70
N LYS A 259 -40.82 14.27 31.35
CA LYS A 259 -40.50 13.91 29.93
C LYS A 259 -40.29 12.40 29.79
N PRO A 260 -40.84 11.73 28.75
CA PRO A 260 -40.46 10.36 28.47
C PRO A 260 -38.99 10.36 28.04
N TRP A 261 -38.12 9.76 28.85
CA TRP A 261 -36.71 9.63 28.54
C TRP A 261 -36.54 8.63 27.40
N THR A 262 -35.65 8.93 26.45
CA THR A 262 -35.29 7.96 25.41
C THR A 262 -34.26 7.00 25.96
N PHE A 263 -34.28 5.74 25.50
CA PHE A 263 -33.28 4.72 25.87
C PHE A 263 -31.84 5.26 25.78
N VAL A 264 -31.50 5.95 24.69
CA VAL A 264 -30.17 6.53 24.49
C VAL A 264 -29.82 7.59 25.54
N ALA A 265 -30.78 8.42 25.96
CA ALA A 265 -30.55 9.43 26.99
C ALA A 265 -30.32 8.78 28.36
N VAL A 266 -31.13 7.78 28.71
CA VAL A 266 -30.98 7.01 29.96
C VAL A 266 -29.64 6.30 30.01
N MET A 267 -29.24 5.64 28.92
CA MET A 267 -27.96 4.92 28.84
C MET A 267 -26.73 5.85 28.95
N ARG A 268 -26.78 7.05 28.36
CA ARG A 268 -25.70 8.03 28.50
C ARG A 268 -25.63 8.57 29.92
N ASP A 269 -26.77 8.84 30.54
CA ASP A 269 -26.81 9.32 31.91
C ASP A 269 -26.29 8.26 32.88
N LEU A 270 -26.77 7.01 32.75
CA LEU A 270 -26.27 5.86 33.49
C LEU A 270 -24.74 5.82 33.42
N ILE A 271 -24.15 5.81 32.23
CA ILE A 271 -22.69 5.75 32.10
C ILE A 271 -21.97 6.95 32.73
N LYS A 272 -22.53 8.16 32.64
CA LYS A 272 -21.90 9.37 33.16
C LYS A 272 -22.03 9.51 34.68
N ASN A 273 -23.14 9.05 35.23
CA ASN A 273 -23.57 9.34 36.58
C ASN A 273 -23.76 8.09 37.44
N ILE A 274 -23.36 6.90 36.98
CA ILE A 274 -23.38 5.70 37.82
C ILE A 274 -22.48 5.95 39.03
N ALA A 275 -23.14 6.20 40.15
CA ALA A 275 -22.52 6.60 41.40
C ALA A 275 -23.14 5.77 42.50
N GLY A 276 -22.29 5.10 43.24
CA GLY A 276 -22.64 4.30 44.40
C GLY A 276 -21.35 3.97 45.15
N ASP A 277 -21.38 4.06 46.47
CA ASP A 277 -20.24 3.69 47.32
C ASP A 277 -20.09 2.16 47.40
N THR A 278 -21.13 1.42 46.99
CA THR A 278 -21.18 -0.06 46.99
C THR A 278 -21.73 -0.63 45.68
N LEU A 279 -21.35 -1.87 45.35
CA LEU A 279 -21.86 -2.58 44.16
C LEU A 279 -23.38 -2.81 44.18
N CYS A 280 -24.00 -2.87 45.37
CA CYS A 280 -25.45 -3.07 45.51
C CYS A 280 -26.27 -1.89 44.97
N GLU A 281 -25.79 -0.66 45.18
CA GLU A 281 -26.44 0.55 44.66
C GLU A 281 -26.34 0.63 43.13
N VAL A 282 -25.20 0.18 42.59
CA VAL A 282 -24.95 0.07 41.15
C VAL A 282 -25.88 -0.97 40.51
N ASP A 283 -26.07 -2.12 41.17
CA ASP A 283 -26.97 -3.18 40.72
C ASP A 283 -28.42 -2.69 40.63
N GLN A 284 -28.92 -2.03 41.69
CA GLN A 284 -30.28 -1.52 41.71
C GLN A 284 -30.53 -0.50 40.59
N GLN A 285 -29.63 0.48 40.41
CA GLN A 285 -29.75 1.47 39.34
C GLN A 285 -29.76 0.83 37.94
N PHE A 286 -28.95 -0.21 37.73
CA PHE A 286 -28.93 -0.93 36.46
C PHE A 286 -30.23 -1.72 36.23
N PHE A 287 -30.74 -2.43 37.23
CA PHE A 287 -31.94 -3.25 37.07
C PHE A 287 -33.21 -2.40 36.93
N ASP A 288 -33.32 -1.27 37.62
CA ASP A 288 -34.43 -0.32 37.43
C ASP A 288 -34.49 0.15 35.96
N ILE A 289 -33.32 0.41 35.35
CA ILE A 289 -33.22 0.76 33.93
C ILE A 289 -33.52 -0.43 33.02
N ALA A 290 -33.07 -1.63 33.38
CA ALA A 290 -33.32 -2.83 32.59
C ALA A 290 -34.81 -3.23 32.57
N ASP A 291 -35.54 -2.97 33.65
CA ASP A 291 -36.99 -3.17 33.75
C ASP A 291 -37.75 -2.19 32.84
N GLU A 292 -37.32 -0.92 32.77
CA GLU A 292 -37.91 0.08 31.88
C GLU A 292 -37.47 -0.12 30.41
N PHE A 293 -36.21 -0.51 30.18
CA PHE A 293 -35.57 -0.66 28.88
C PHE A 293 -34.85 -2.01 28.71
N PRO A 294 -35.59 -3.12 28.50
CA PRO A 294 -35.00 -4.45 28.34
C PRO A 294 -33.98 -4.56 27.20
N GLN A 295 -34.02 -3.67 26.21
CA GLN A 295 -33.02 -3.60 25.14
C GLN A 295 -31.60 -3.26 25.62
N VAL A 296 -31.41 -2.84 26.88
CA VAL A 296 -30.08 -2.64 27.48
C VAL A 296 -29.19 -3.86 27.35
N TYR A 297 -29.76 -5.07 27.44
CA TYR A 297 -29.02 -6.33 27.31
C TYR A 297 -28.42 -6.53 25.91
N LYS A 298 -28.97 -5.89 24.87
CA LYS A 298 -28.38 -5.88 23.51
C LYS A 298 -27.18 -4.94 23.39
N ALA A 299 -27.01 -4.01 24.32
CA ALA A 299 -26.00 -2.96 24.27
C ALA A 299 -24.74 -3.29 25.08
N TYR A 300 -24.45 -4.57 25.37
CA TYR A 300 -23.29 -4.97 26.17
C TYR A 300 -21.97 -4.37 25.66
N SER A 301 -21.77 -4.29 24.34
CA SER A 301 -20.56 -3.67 23.73
C SER A 301 -20.34 -2.21 24.14
N PHE A 302 -21.40 -1.50 24.50
CA PHE A 302 -21.33 -0.13 25.02
C PHE A 302 -21.20 -0.12 26.55
N VAL A 303 -21.96 -0.97 27.23
CA VAL A 303 -21.94 -1.08 28.71
C VAL A 303 -20.57 -1.49 29.24
N ARG A 304 -19.87 -2.38 28.54
CA ARG A 304 -18.51 -2.83 28.93
C ARG A 304 -17.44 -1.74 28.94
N THR A 305 -17.75 -0.53 28.45
CA THR A 305 -16.87 0.64 28.59
C THR A 305 -16.82 1.18 30.01
N GLN A 306 -17.73 0.75 30.90
CA GLN A 306 -17.78 1.14 32.31
C GLN A 306 -17.36 -0.02 33.23
N PRO A 307 -16.17 0.07 33.88
CA PRO A 307 -15.68 -0.97 34.77
C PRO A 307 -16.55 -1.22 36.01
N SER A 308 -17.32 -0.21 36.46
CA SER A 308 -18.22 -0.34 37.61
C SER A 308 -19.35 -1.34 37.37
N LEU A 309 -19.89 -1.35 36.14
CA LEU A 309 -20.94 -2.28 35.72
C LEU A 309 -20.40 -3.69 35.48
N THR A 310 -19.24 -3.80 34.83
CA THR A 310 -18.68 -5.12 34.48
C THR A 310 -18.12 -5.88 35.68
N ARG A 311 -17.84 -5.23 36.81
CA ARG A 311 -17.42 -5.90 38.06
C ARG A 311 -18.57 -6.53 38.84
N SER A 312 -19.82 -6.19 38.55
CA SER A 312 -20.96 -6.75 39.26
C SER A 312 -21.30 -8.15 38.77
N LYS A 313 -21.33 -9.11 39.70
CA LYS A 313 -21.74 -10.49 39.44
C LYS A 313 -23.18 -10.58 38.94
N ALA A 314 -24.11 -9.86 39.59
CA ALA A 314 -25.53 -9.90 39.25
C ALA A 314 -25.79 -9.36 37.83
N ILE A 315 -25.18 -8.23 37.49
CA ILE A 315 -25.32 -7.61 36.17
C ILE A 315 -24.75 -8.51 35.07
N MET A 316 -23.55 -9.06 35.29
CA MET A 316 -22.88 -9.92 34.31
C MET A 316 -23.65 -11.22 34.05
N GLU A 317 -24.26 -11.82 35.08
CA GLU A 317 -25.12 -13.00 34.93
C GLU A 317 -26.38 -12.69 34.11
N GLN A 318 -27.00 -11.53 34.31
CA GLN A 318 -28.16 -11.11 33.53
C GLN A 318 -27.81 -10.80 32.07
N PHE A 319 -26.64 -10.21 31.80
CA PHE A 319 -26.14 -10.11 30.43
C PHE A 319 -25.83 -11.48 29.82
N ALA A 320 -25.24 -12.41 30.59
CA ALA A 320 -25.02 -13.78 30.12
C ALA A 320 -26.34 -14.49 29.78
N ALA A 321 -27.44 -14.19 30.46
CA ALA A 321 -28.77 -14.75 30.19
C ALA A 321 -29.48 -14.09 28.99
N HIS A 322 -29.40 -12.78 28.84
CA HIS A 322 -30.28 -12.02 27.94
C HIS A 322 -29.59 -11.34 26.76
N ALA A 323 -28.28 -11.13 26.79
CA ALA A 323 -27.56 -10.52 25.69
C ALA A 323 -27.52 -11.44 24.45
N PRO A 324 -27.38 -10.88 23.23
CA PRO A 324 -27.20 -11.66 22.01
C PRO A 324 -26.08 -12.69 22.15
N LEU A 325 -26.34 -13.94 21.76
CA LEU A 325 -25.44 -15.05 22.03
C LEU A 325 -24.09 -14.89 21.31
N ASP A 326 -24.08 -14.28 20.13
CA ASP A 326 -22.84 -13.92 19.42
C ASP A 326 -21.96 -12.95 20.22
N THR A 327 -22.58 -12.00 20.92
CA THR A 327 -21.92 -11.00 21.77
C THR A 327 -21.36 -11.65 23.03
N VAL A 328 -22.13 -12.54 23.67
CA VAL A 328 -21.65 -13.25 24.87
C VAL A 328 -20.51 -14.20 24.52
N ILE A 329 -20.62 -14.96 23.43
CA ILE A 329 -19.52 -15.82 22.93
C ILE A 329 -18.27 -14.97 22.59
N TRP A 330 -18.45 -13.77 22.06
CA TRP A 330 -17.33 -12.90 21.68
C TRP A 330 -16.54 -12.38 22.89
N TYR A 331 -17.23 -12.02 23.98
CA TYR A 331 -16.63 -11.41 25.17
C TYR A 331 -16.66 -12.32 26.41
N TYR A 332 -16.82 -13.63 26.23
CA TYR A 332 -17.09 -14.58 27.31
C TYR A 332 -16.07 -14.53 28.45
N GLU A 333 -14.80 -14.24 28.15
CA GLU A 333 -13.74 -14.10 29.15
C GLU A 333 -14.09 -13.07 30.24
N GLU A 334 -14.75 -11.96 29.89
CA GLU A 334 -15.17 -10.91 30.84
C GLU A 334 -16.28 -11.42 31.78
N PHE A 335 -17.18 -12.26 31.26
CA PHE A 335 -18.24 -12.89 32.05
C PHE A 335 -17.69 -13.96 32.99
N HIS A 336 -16.73 -14.74 32.47
CA HIS A 336 -16.10 -15.82 33.21
C HIS A 336 -15.23 -15.29 34.36
N GLU A 337 -14.51 -14.19 34.16
CA GLU A 337 -13.68 -13.57 35.21
C GLU A 337 -14.49 -13.18 36.45
N VAL A 338 -15.76 -12.78 36.27
CA VAL A 338 -16.61 -12.24 37.34
C VAL A 338 -17.54 -13.29 37.94
N SER A 339 -18.11 -14.18 37.12
CA SER A 339 -18.97 -15.26 37.58
C SER A 339 -18.74 -16.57 36.81
N PRO A 340 -17.67 -17.32 37.13
CA PRO A 340 -17.26 -18.49 36.35
C PRO A 340 -18.36 -19.56 36.26
N GLU A 341 -18.84 -20.05 37.41
CA GLU A 341 -19.76 -21.20 37.49
C GLU A 341 -21.17 -20.87 36.96
N ASN A 342 -21.72 -19.72 37.34
CA ASN A 342 -23.08 -19.34 36.95
C ASN A 342 -23.16 -18.95 35.47
N CYS A 343 -22.20 -18.16 34.95
CA CYS A 343 -22.21 -17.79 33.54
C CYS A 343 -22.02 -19.01 32.62
N GLU A 344 -21.20 -19.99 33.03
CA GLU A 344 -21.08 -21.26 32.31
C GLU A 344 -22.41 -22.04 32.29
N SER A 345 -23.07 -22.18 33.45
CA SER A 345 -24.36 -22.86 33.54
C SER A 345 -25.43 -22.18 32.66
N ILE A 346 -25.53 -20.85 32.74
CA ILE A 346 -26.47 -20.05 31.95
C ILE A 346 -26.21 -20.25 30.44
N LEU A 347 -24.95 -20.16 29.99
CA LEU A 347 -24.65 -20.37 28.57
C LEU A 347 -24.93 -21.81 28.13
N SER A 348 -24.60 -22.79 28.95
CA SER A 348 -24.86 -24.20 28.66
C SER A 348 -26.36 -24.44 28.45
N GLU A 349 -27.21 -23.86 29.30
CA GLU A 349 -28.67 -23.95 29.17
C GLU A 349 -29.17 -23.25 27.90
N ARG A 350 -28.68 -22.04 27.60
CA ARG A 350 -29.05 -21.28 26.40
C ARG A 350 -28.67 -21.99 25.10
N VAL A 351 -27.52 -22.67 25.08
CA VAL A 351 -27.03 -23.39 23.88
C VAL A 351 -27.75 -24.73 23.73
N ARG A 352 -28.01 -25.48 24.81
CA ARG A 352 -28.70 -26.79 24.74
C ARG A 352 -30.20 -26.70 24.56
N GLY A 353 -30.83 -25.59 24.98
CA GLY A 353 -32.28 -25.42 24.96
C GLY A 353 -32.90 -25.04 23.61
N VAL A 354 -32.09 -24.90 22.55
CA VAL A 354 -32.53 -24.36 21.25
C VAL A 354 -32.13 -25.32 20.12
N GLU A 355 -33.02 -25.52 19.14
CA GLU A 355 -32.70 -26.31 17.95
C GLU A 355 -31.53 -25.69 17.16
N THR A 356 -30.68 -26.54 16.56
CA THR A 356 -29.43 -26.10 15.90
C THR A 356 -29.64 -25.02 14.84
N ASP A 357 -30.72 -25.07 14.05
CA ASP A 357 -31.00 -24.07 13.00
C ASP A 357 -31.47 -22.71 13.56
N GLU A 358 -32.24 -22.74 14.64
CA GLU A 358 -32.66 -21.53 15.35
C GLU A 358 -31.45 -20.89 16.06
N LEU A 359 -30.66 -21.71 16.75
CA LEU A 359 -29.43 -21.30 17.40
C LEU A 359 -28.40 -20.75 16.39
N LEU A 360 -28.28 -21.37 15.22
CA LEU A 360 -27.48 -20.86 14.11
C LEU A 360 -27.98 -19.50 13.63
N THR A 361 -29.29 -19.25 13.63
CA THR A 361 -29.84 -17.95 13.25
C THR A 361 -29.59 -16.88 14.32
N GLN A 362 -29.68 -17.24 15.60
CA GLN A 362 -29.34 -16.37 16.73
C GLN A 362 -27.84 -16.02 16.75
N ILE A 363 -26.98 -17.00 16.48
CA ILE A 363 -25.52 -16.83 16.49
C ILE A 363 -25.01 -16.22 15.20
N THR A 364 -25.58 -16.50 14.02
CA THR A 364 -25.01 -16.12 12.70
C THR A 364 -25.95 -15.28 11.83
N GLY A 365 -26.91 -14.59 12.45
CA GLY A 365 -27.84 -13.68 11.76
C GLY A 365 -27.16 -12.63 10.89
N THR A 366 -27.94 -11.90 10.08
CA THR A 366 -27.48 -11.01 8.99
C THR A 366 -26.48 -9.91 9.37
N ARG A 367 -26.22 -9.71 10.67
CA ARG A 367 -25.31 -8.71 11.24
C ARG A 367 -24.40 -9.26 12.35
N SER A 368 -24.40 -10.58 12.54
CA SER A 368 -23.59 -11.24 13.55
C SER A 368 -22.11 -11.17 13.21
N LYS A 369 -21.28 -11.11 14.27
CA LYS A 369 -19.82 -11.19 14.18
C LYS A 369 -19.30 -12.64 14.14
N ALA A 370 -20.15 -13.63 14.38
CA ALA A 370 -19.76 -15.04 14.47
C ALA A 370 -19.66 -15.69 13.08
N THR A 371 -18.50 -15.56 12.46
CA THR A 371 -18.15 -16.32 11.24
C THR A 371 -17.75 -17.75 11.58
N TYR A 372 -17.63 -18.63 10.57
CA TYR A 372 -17.18 -20.02 10.80
C TYR A 372 -15.80 -20.03 11.50
N GLY A 373 -14.87 -19.21 11.00
CA GLY A 373 -13.54 -19.10 11.62
C GLY A 373 -13.57 -18.58 13.04
N LYS A 374 -14.43 -17.59 13.33
CA LYS A 374 -14.55 -17.09 14.69
C LYS A 374 -15.13 -18.14 15.64
N LEU A 375 -16.11 -18.93 15.20
CA LEU A 375 -16.69 -19.98 16.03
C LEU A 375 -15.66 -21.07 16.38
N VAL A 376 -14.87 -21.54 15.42
CA VAL A 376 -13.79 -22.50 15.65
C VAL A 376 -12.76 -21.95 16.65
N GLU A 377 -12.34 -20.69 16.50
CA GLU A 377 -11.44 -20.00 17.43
C GLU A 377 -12.00 -19.98 18.86
N ARG A 378 -13.29 -19.65 19.00
CA ARG A 378 -13.97 -19.57 20.30
C ARG A 378 -14.11 -20.93 20.95
N ILE A 379 -14.48 -21.98 20.22
CA ILE A 379 -14.51 -23.36 20.74
C ILE A 379 -13.13 -23.77 21.28
N LEU A 380 -12.05 -23.52 20.53
CA LEU A 380 -10.69 -23.85 20.97
C LEU A 380 -10.30 -23.08 22.23
N THR A 381 -10.70 -21.81 22.33
CA THR A 381 -10.46 -21.00 23.53
C THR A 381 -11.20 -21.57 24.73
N PHE A 382 -12.49 -21.89 24.57
CA PHE A 382 -13.32 -22.43 25.65
C PHE A 382 -12.86 -23.81 26.12
N ARG A 383 -12.39 -24.66 25.19
CA ARG A 383 -11.75 -25.93 25.53
C ARG A 383 -10.49 -25.75 26.37
N LYS A 384 -9.63 -24.78 26.03
CA LYS A 384 -8.42 -24.44 26.83
C LYS A 384 -8.77 -23.93 28.23
N MET A 385 -9.90 -23.25 28.37
CA MET A 385 -10.44 -22.81 29.66
C MET A 385 -11.12 -23.94 30.45
N GLY A 386 -11.31 -25.13 29.86
CA GLY A 386 -11.96 -26.27 30.51
C GLY A 386 -13.50 -26.19 30.55
N LEU A 387 -14.11 -25.35 29.71
CA LEU A 387 -15.55 -25.08 29.73
C LEU A 387 -16.33 -26.17 28.98
N ALA A 388 -17.35 -26.73 29.62
CA ALA A 388 -18.13 -27.85 29.09
C ALA A 388 -18.96 -27.47 27.85
N PHE A 389 -19.52 -26.26 27.83
CA PHE A 389 -20.37 -25.78 26.72
C PHE A 389 -19.63 -25.60 25.39
N ALA A 390 -18.30 -25.64 25.39
CA ALA A 390 -17.51 -25.58 24.17
C ALA A 390 -17.94 -26.67 23.16
N ASN A 391 -18.30 -27.86 23.66
CA ASN A 391 -18.76 -28.96 22.81
C ASN A 391 -20.19 -28.75 22.30
N ASP A 392 -21.02 -27.99 23.03
CA ASP A 392 -22.40 -27.70 22.65
C ASP A 392 -22.47 -26.69 21.48
N ILE A 393 -21.41 -25.93 21.21
CA ILE A 393 -21.31 -24.99 20.07
C ILE A 393 -20.89 -25.71 18.76
N ILE A 394 -20.32 -26.92 18.84
CA ILE A 394 -19.82 -27.66 17.68
C ILE A 394 -20.93 -27.92 16.64
N PRO A 395 -22.14 -28.41 17.00
CA PRO A 395 -23.20 -28.66 16.02
C PRO A 395 -23.61 -27.41 15.22
N VAL A 396 -23.65 -26.25 15.87
CA VAL A 396 -23.95 -24.97 15.20
C VAL A 396 -22.85 -24.59 14.22
N THR A 397 -21.60 -24.83 14.63
CA THR A 397 -20.41 -24.56 13.81
C THR A 397 -20.39 -25.47 12.58
N GLU A 398 -20.79 -26.73 12.72
CA GLU A 398 -20.96 -27.67 11.60
C GLU A 398 -22.10 -27.26 10.67
N ALA A 399 -23.25 -26.87 11.21
CA ALA A 399 -24.37 -26.38 10.40
C ALA A 399 -23.99 -25.10 9.62
N ARG A 400 -23.18 -24.22 10.22
CA ARG A 400 -22.61 -23.05 9.52
C ARG A 400 -21.66 -23.46 8.40
N LEU A 401 -20.76 -24.43 8.64
CA LEU A 401 -19.85 -24.96 7.63
C LEU A 401 -20.61 -25.59 6.46
N GLU A 402 -21.68 -26.35 6.72
CA GLU A 402 -22.49 -26.96 5.66
C GLU A 402 -23.26 -25.91 4.84
N ARG A 403 -23.75 -24.84 5.47
CA ARG A 403 -24.28 -23.68 4.72
C ARG A 403 -23.22 -23.06 3.81
N LEU A 404 -21.98 -22.89 4.31
CA LEU A 404 -20.86 -22.44 3.50
C LEU A 404 -20.52 -23.44 2.38
N LYS A 405 -20.44 -24.74 2.62
CA LYS A 405 -20.21 -25.69 1.52
C LYS A 405 -21.32 -25.61 0.48
N SER A 406 -22.59 -25.68 0.89
CA SER A 406 -23.73 -25.66 -0.03
C SER A 406 -23.80 -24.42 -0.94
N SER A 407 -23.40 -23.24 -0.43
CA SER A 407 -23.34 -22.00 -1.20
C SER A 407 -22.14 -21.94 -2.16
N TRP A 408 -21.03 -22.61 -1.85
CA TRP A 408 -19.75 -22.44 -2.55
C TRP A 408 -19.38 -23.63 -3.46
N THR A 409 -19.71 -24.87 -3.07
CA THR A 409 -19.51 -26.10 -3.84
C THR A 409 -20.32 -26.10 -5.14
N LYS A 410 -21.49 -25.42 -5.17
CA LYS A 410 -22.28 -25.23 -6.40
C LYS A 410 -21.70 -24.20 -7.38
N ALA A 411 -20.83 -23.31 -6.93
CA ALA A 411 -20.38 -22.16 -7.71
C ALA A 411 -18.95 -22.30 -8.28
N ILE A 412 -18.08 -23.12 -7.65
CA ILE A 412 -16.64 -22.95 -7.84
C ILE A 412 -15.82 -24.25 -7.88
N VAL A 413 -16.18 -25.31 -7.15
CA VAL A 413 -15.33 -26.50 -6.99
C VAL A 413 -15.94 -27.68 -7.73
N GLY A 414 -15.82 -27.69 -9.06
CA GLY A 414 -15.96 -28.93 -9.82
C GLY A 414 -14.73 -29.81 -9.59
N ASN A 415 -14.91 -31.00 -8.99
CA ASN A 415 -13.99 -32.16 -8.89
C ASN A 415 -12.46 -31.92 -8.70
N SER A 416 -12.06 -30.71 -8.29
CA SER A 416 -10.66 -30.29 -8.28
C SER A 416 -9.95 -30.88 -7.09
N LYS A 417 -8.77 -31.45 -7.32
CA LYS A 417 -7.97 -32.08 -6.26
C LYS A 417 -7.15 -31.01 -5.55
N VAL A 418 -7.48 -30.76 -4.28
CA VAL A 418 -6.84 -29.72 -3.46
C VAL A 418 -5.91 -30.37 -2.45
N ALA A 419 -4.68 -29.85 -2.34
CA ALA A 419 -3.74 -30.17 -1.28
C ALA A 419 -3.52 -28.93 -0.41
N VAL A 420 -3.61 -29.10 0.91
CA VAL A 420 -3.47 -28.03 1.90
C VAL A 420 -2.28 -28.34 2.79
N PHE A 421 -1.35 -27.40 2.88
CA PHE A 421 -0.12 -27.49 3.66
C PHE A 421 -0.17 -26.48 4.81
N GLY A 422 -0.18 -26.97 6.04
CA GLY A 422 -0.14 -26.12 7.23
C GLY A 422 1.27 -26.06 7.85
N ASP A 423 1.62 -24.89 8.36
CA ASP A 423 2.83 -24.69 9.15
C ASP A 423 2.65 -25.19 10.60
N ALA A 424 3.61 -25.96 11.10
CA ALA A 424 3.68 -26.42 12.48
C ALA A 424 5.03 -26.09 13.16
N SER A 425 5.77 -25.11 12.63
CA SER A 425 7.08 -24.66 13.13
C SER A 425 6.98 -23.61 14.24
N SER A 426 8.00 -23.48 15.10
CA SER A 426 7.93 -22.76 16.39
C SER A 426 8.01 -21.21 16.37
N SER A 427 7.66 -20.51 15.28
CA SER A 427 7.96 -19.07 15.16
C SER A 427 7.13 -18.13 16.06
N MET A 428 5.96 -18.53 16.58
CA MET A 428 5.29 -17.92 17.75
C MET A 428 4.05 -18.78 18.08
N GLN A 429 3.84 -19.19 19.33
CA GLN A 429 2.72 -20.10 19.71
C GLN A 429 1.33 -19.58 19.26
N THR A 430 1.16 -18.26 19.12
CA THR A 430 -0.07 -17.61 18.64
C THR A 430 -0.27 -17.73 17.13
N ALA A 431 0.79 -17.56 16.32
CA ALA A 431 0.74 -17.66 14.85
C ALA A 431 0.52 -19.11 14.39
N ILE A 432 1.06 -20.08 15.13
CA ILE A 432 0.96 -21.52 14.81
C ILE A 432 -0.45 -22.05 14.99
N ASN A 433 -1.11 -21.64 16.08
CA ASN A 433 -2.51 -21.97 16.31
C ASN A 433 -3.35 -21.44 15.14
N ALA A 434 -3.10 -20.20 14.70
CA ALA A 434 -3.80 -19.64 13.55
C ALA A 434 -3.50 -20.44 12.27
N ALA A 435 -2.24 -20.70 11.92
CA ALA A 435 -1.89 -21.45 10.72
C ALA A 435 -2.53 -22.84 10.66
N THR A 436 -2.53 -23.57 11.78
CA THR A 436 -3.15 -24.90 11.91
C THR A 436 -4.66 -24.84 11.77
N ILE A 437 -5.30 -23.86 12.43
CA ILE A 437 -6.75 -23.60 12.33
C ILE A 437 -7.11 -23.25 10.88
N PHE A 438 -6.39 -22.32 10.26
CA PHE A 438 -6.60 -21.91 8.87
C PHE A 438 -6.46 -23.11 7.92
N ALA A 439 -5.41 -23.92 8.05
CA ALA A 439 -5.18 -25.08 7.18
C ALA A 439 -6.30 -26.13 7.34
N GLY A 440 -6.70 -26.45 8.58
CA GLY A 440 -7.81 -27.35 8.86
C GLY A 440 -9.14 -26.83 8.30
N MET A 441 -9.41 -25.55 8.48
CA MET A 441 -10.64 -24.92 7.97
C MET A 441 -10.68 -24.84 6.44
N VAL A 442 -9.58 -24.49 5.77
CA VAL A 442 -9.49 -24.51 4.30
C VAL A 442 -9.72 -25.93 3.81
N SER A 443 -9.08 -26.92 4.42
CA SER A 443 -9.23 -28.32 4.06
C SER A 443 -10.69 -28.78 4.19
N ALA A 444 -11.38 -28.40 5.26
CA ALA A 444 -12.80 -28.72 5.46
C ALA A 444 -13.73 -28.04 4.45
N CYS A 445 -13.41 -26.83 3.99
CA CYS A 445 -14.21 -26.14 2.99
C CYS A 445 -13.98 -26.67 1.56
N PHE A 446 -12.76 -27.13 1.24
CA PHE A 446 -12.38 -27.53 -0.12
C PHE A 446 -12.30 -29.05 -0.34
N ASP A 447 -12.65 -29.87 0.65
CA ASP A 447 -12.39 -31.32 0.65
C ASP A 447 -10.91 -31.66 0.34
N GLY A 448 -10.02 -30.81 0.86
CA GLY A 448 -8.59 -30.85 0.59
C GLY A 448 -7.88 -31.94 1.38
N GLU A 449 -6.76 -32.41 0.84
CA GLU A 449 -5.83 -33.26 1.59
C GLU A 449 -4.94 -32.42 2.49
N LEU A 450 -4.95 -32.69 3.79
CA LEU A 450 -4.23 -31.89 4.77
C LEU A 450 -2.92 -32.56 5.20
N SER A 451 -1.82 -31.82 5.12
CA SER A 451 -0.52 -32.21 5.65
C SER A 451 0.16 -31.01 6.30
N PHE A 452 1.04 -31.28 7.25
CA PHE A 452 1.77 -30.24 7.97
C PHE A 452 3.28 -30.38 7.73
N PHE A 453 4.01 -29.28 7.82
CA PHE A 453 5.47 -29.31 7.74
C PHE A 453 6.12 -28.67 8.98
N LYS A 454 7.23 -29.29 9.40
CA LYS A 454 8.16 -28.82 10.43
C LYS A 454 9.58 -28.97 9.87
N SER A 455 10.45 -29.72 10.55
CA SER A 455 11.69 -30.30 10.01
C SER A 455 11.45 -31.35 8.92
N GLU A 456 10.28 -31.99 8.96
CA GLU A 456 9.86 -33.09 8.10
C GLU A 456 8.32 -33.05 7.89
N LEU A 457 7.80 -33.98 7.08
CA LEU A 457 6.38 -34.12 6.85
C LEU A 457 5.69 -34.62 8.12
N VAL A 458 4.67 -33.89 8.57
CA VAL A 458 3.78 -34.31 9.65
C VAL A 458 2.42 -34.64 9.04
N GLN A 459 1.98 -35.89 9.23
CA GLN A 459 0.66 -36.30 8.79
C GLN A 459 -0.41 -35.73 9.71
N SER A 460 -1.44 -35.15 9.11
CA SER A 460 -2.64 -34.76 9.83
C SER A 460 -3.34 -36.00 10.41
N PRO A 461 -3.92 -35.94 11.63
CA PRO A 461 -4.76 -37.00 12.18
C PRO A 461 -5.88 -37.44 11.23
N HIS A 462 -6.38 -36.48 10.44
CA HIS A 462 -7.36 -36.69 9.38
C HIS A 462 -6.73 -36.30 8.06
N ALA A 463 -6.61 -37.24 7.12
CA ALA A 463 -6.04 -36.96 5.80
C ALA A 463 -6.87 -35.92 5.02
N LYS A 464 -8.18 -35.89 5.26
CA LYS A 464 -9.13 -34.90 4.73
C LYS A 464 -10.14 -34.54 5.82
N PRO A 465 -9.85 -33.56 6.71
CA PRO A 465 -10.85 -33.11 7.68
C PRO A 465 -12.05 -32.57 6.91
N GLY A 466 -13.23 -33.15 7.14
CA GLY A 466 -14.45 -32.83 6.42
C GLY A 466 -15.41 -31.96 7.22
N ASN A 467 -15.23 -31.85 8.53
CA ASN A 467 -16.16 -31.14 9.41
C ASN A 467 -15.41 -30.30 10.47
N ALA A 468 -16.18 -29.56 11.28
CA ALA A 468 -15.61 -28.72 12.33
C ALA A 468 -14.92 -29.56 13.42
N LYS A 469 -15.48 -30.73 13.77
CA LYS A 469 -14.90 -31.64 14.76
C LYS A 469 -13.53 -32.18 14.34
N ASP A 470 -13.38 -32.63 13.09
CA ASP A 470 -12.11 -33.08 12.52
C ASP A 470 -11.07 -31.95 12.57
N THR A 471 -11.50 -30.72 12.23
CA THR A 471 -10.65 -29.51 12.29
C THR A 471 -10.15 -29.26 13.72
N LEU A 472 -11.02 -29.37 14.72
CA LEU A 472 -10.65 -29.22 16.13
C LEU A 472 -9.68 -30.33 16.58
N GLU A 473 -9.90 -31.58 16.19
CA GLU A 473 -9.00 -32.69 16.50
C GLU A 473 -7.60 -32.53 15.88
N VAL A 474 -7.53 -31.94 14.68
CA VAL A 474 -6.25 -31.56 14.06
C VAL A 474 -5.54 -30.51 14.91
N CYS A 475 -6.24 -29.46 15.34
CA CYS A 475 -5.68 -28.39 16.16
C CYS A 475 -5.19 -28.88 17.52
N ASP A 476 -5.87 -29.86 18.12
CA ASP A 476 -5.50 -30.41 19.44
C ASP A 476 -4.25 -31.31 19.37
N LYS A 477 -3.99 -31.97 18.22
CA LYS A 477 -2.93 -32.98 18.07
C LYS A 477 -1.64 -32.45 17.43
N ILE A 478 -1.72 -31.37 16.64
CA ILE A 478 -0.54 -30.78 15.97
C ILE A 478 0.18 -29.86 16.96
N LEU A 479 1.29 -30.33 17.54
CA LEU A 479 2.16 -29.56 18.43
C LEU A 479 3.28 -28.86 17.65
N ALA A 480 3.74 -27.69 18.11
CA ALA A 480 4.81 -26.93 17.47
C ALA A 480 6.22 -27.43 17.84
N GLU A 481 7.16 -27.43 16.88
CA GLU A 481 8.59 -27.72 17.15
C GLU A 481 9.54 -26.81 16.35
N LYS A 482 10.83 -26.78 16.76
CA LYS A 482 11.85 -25.88 16.19
C LYS A 482 12.36 -26.37 14.82
N SER A 483 11.77 -25.88 13.72
CA SER A 483 12.35 -25.65 12.36
C SER A 483 11.30 -25.79 11.24
N THR A 484 11.60 -25.29 10.03
CA THR A 484 10.61 -25.12 8.94
C THR A 484 11.16 -25.57 7.57
N ALA A 485 10.55 -26.61 6.99
CA ALA A 485 10.92 -27.26 5.73
C ALA A 485 9.69 -27.45 4.82
N ASN A 486 9.23 -26.38 4.19
CA ASN A 486 8.01 -26.33 3.39
C ASN A 486 7.99 -27.42 2.30
N ALA A 487 9.14 -27.67 1.65
CA ALA A 487 9.31 -28.70 0.63
C ALA A 487 8.91 -30.14 1.08
N ALA A 488 8.95 -30.43 2.39
CA ALA A 488 8.59 -31.75 2.92
C ALA A 488 7.13 -32.13 2.64
N CYS A 489 6.22 -31.16 2.58
CA CYS A 489 4.82 -31.40 2.24
C CYS A 489 4.59 -31.73 0.76
N LEU A 490 5.40 -31.17 -0.14
CA LEU A 490 5.25 -31.39 -1.58
C LEU A 490 5.91 -32.68 -2.06
N TRP A 491 6.97 -33.13 -1.37
CA TRP A 491 7.76 -34.30 -1.77
C TRP A 491 6.95 -35.60 -1.96
N PRO A 492 6.01 -35.99 -1.08
CA PRO A 492 5.18 -37.18 -1.30
C PRO A 492 4.36 -37.11 -2.59
N TYR A 493 3.82 -35.93 -2.92
CA TYR A 493 3.01 -35.72 -4.11
C TYR A 493 3.85 -35.88 -5.38
N TYR A 494 5.06 -35.31 -5.40
CA TYR A 494 6.01 -35.47 -6.49
C TYR A 494 6.50 -36.93 -6.62
N LYS A 495 6.98 -37.54 -5.53
CA LYS A 495 7.52 -38.91 -5.53
C LYS A 495 6.49 -39.97 -5.94
N GLN A 496 5.23 -39.80 -5.51
CA GLN A 496 4.14 -40.74 -5.81
C GLN A 496 3.39 -40.39 -7.10
N LYS A 497 3.81 -39.35 -7.83
CA LYS A 497 3.17 -38.86 -9.07
C LYS A 497 1.68 -38.52 -8.88
N ARG A 498 1.33 -37.92 -7.73
CA ARG A 498 -0.05 -37.55 -7.40
C ARG A 498 -0.39 -36.21 -8.01
N VAL A 499 -1.33 -36.21 -8.96
CA VAL A 499 -1.77 -35.01 -9.65
C VAL A 499 -2.83 -34.26 -8.82
N MET A 500 -2.48 -33.05 -8.43
CA MET A 500 -3.29 -32.03 -7.75
C MET A 500 -3.51 -30.82 -8.66
N ASP A 501 -4.67 -30.17 -8.53
CA ASP A 501 -5.05 -28.96 -9.27
C ASP A 501 -4.70 -27.67 -8.50
N LEU A 502 -4.85 -27.68 -7.17
CA LEU A 502 -4.65 -26.52 -6.31
C LEU A 502 -3.86 -26.90 -5.06
N PHE A 503 -2.82 -26.13 -4.78
CA PHE A 503 -2.05 -26.16 -3.55
C PHE A 503 -2.36 -24.91 -2.74
N VAL A 504 -2.73 -25.10 -1.47
CA VAL A 504 -2.89 -24.00 -0.51
C VAL A 504 -1.88 -24.20 0.60
N MET A 505 -0.94 -23.27 0.75
CA MET A 505 0.06 -23.30 1.81
C MET A 505 -0.24 -22.20 2.83
N VAL A 506 -0.33 -22.54 4.10
CA VAL A 506 -0.48 -21.58 5.20
C VAL A 506 0.84 -21.55 5.95
N THR A 507 1.54 -20.43 5.93
CA THR A 507 2.91 -20.29 6.45
C THR A 507 3.23 -18.84 6.79
N ASP A 508 4.28 -18.60 7.57
CA ASP A 508 4.91 -17.29 7.76
C ASP A 508 5.94 -16.98 6.65
N GLU A 509 5.95 -17.76 5.56
CA GLU A 509 6.87 -17.70 4.43
C GLU A 509 8.34 -17.96 4.81
N VAL A 510 8.65 -18.54 5.96
CA VAL A 510 10.03 -18.88 6.34
C VAL A 510 10.39 -20.31 5.90
N GLU A 511 11.38 -20.46 5.01
CA GLU A 511 11.94 -21.78 4.66
C GLU A 511 13.45 -21.80 4.93
N ASN A 512 13.88 -22.51 5.98
CA ASN A 512 15.28 -22.54 6.43
C ASN A 512 15.98 -23.90 6.27
N ARG A 513 15.28 -24.93 5.77
CA ARG A 513 15.86 -26.25 5.49
C ARG A 513 15.52 -26.77 4.10
N PHE A 514 16.46 -27.53 3.53
CA PHE A 514 16.25 -28.30 2.31
C PHE A 514 15.57 -29.64 2.64
N CYS A 515 14.65 -30.08 1.78
CA CYS A 515 14.10 -31.43 1.80
C CYS A 515 14.53 -32.18 0.55
N HIS A 516 15.26 -33.30 0.72
CA HIS A 516 15.77 -34.10 -0.40
C HIS A 516 16.54 -33.28 -1.46
N GLY A 517 17.35 -32.30 -1.02
CA GLY A 517 18.13 -31.42 -1.91
C GLY A 517 17.31 -30.31 -2.58
N HIS A 518 16.04 -30.16 -2.24
CA HIS A 518 15.15 -29.17 -2.83
C HIS A 518 14.55 -28.22 -1.77
N ARG A 519 14.43 -26.95 -2.15
CA ARG A 519 13.53 -25.96 -1.52
C ARG A 519 12.17 -26.01 -2.19
N PHE A 520 11.13 -25.48 -1.55
CA PHE A 520 9.76 -25.65 -2.04
C PHE A 520 9.60 -25.12 -3.46
N ALA A 521 10.05 -23.91 -3.76
CA ALA A 521 9.94 -23.31 -5.10
C ALA A 521 10.60 -24.18 -6.18
N SER A 522 11.79 -24.72 -5.90
CA SER A 522 12.51 -25.60 -6.83
C SER A 522 11.79 -26.94 -7.07
N LEU A 523 11.17 -27.51 -6.03
CA LEU A 523 10.41 -28.74 -6.13
C LEU A 523 9.07 -28.51 -6.83
N PHE A 524 8.46 -27.34 -6.62
CA PHE A 524 7.21 -26.94 -7.25
C PHE A 524 7.41 -26.66 -8.74
N ALA A 525 8.52 -26.04 -9.15
CA ALA A 525 8.91 -25.91 -10.55
C ALA A 525 8.95 -27.27 -11.26
N LYS A 526 9.66 -28.25 -10.66
CA LYS A 526 9.70 -29.62 -11.17
C LYS A 526 8.33 -30.27 -11.24
N TYR A 527 7.48 -30.04 -10.24
CA TYR A 527 6.12 -30.56 -10.23
C TYR A 527 5.27 -29.94 -11.36
N LEU A 528 5.40 -28.64 -11.65
CA LEU A 528 4.72 -27.99 -12.77
C LEU A 528 5.18 -28.57 -14.11
N ASP A 529 6.49 -28.75 -14.28
CA ASP A 529 7.07 -29.26 -15.52
C ASP A 529 6.71 -30.74 -15.79
N GLU A 530 6.76 -31.58 -14.75
CA GLU A 530 6.66 -33.04 -14.90
C GLU A 530 5.27 -33.61 -14.62
N MET A 531 4.43 -32.93 -13.82
CA MET A 531 3.15 -33.48 -13.35
C MET A 531 1.93 -32.69 -13.83
N ASN A 532 1.87 -31.39 -13.54
CA ASN A 532 0.73 -30.56 -13.89
C ASN A 532 1.13 -29.09 -14.11
N PRO A 533 1.30 -28.63 -15.36
CA PRO A 533 1.69 -27.25 -15.66
C PRO A 533 0.61 -26.22 -15.33
N TYR A 534 -0.61 -26.68 -15.04
CA TYR A 534 -1.75 -25.84 -14.66
C TYR A 534 -2.01 -25.84 -13.15
N ALA A 535 -1.18 -26.52 -12.35
CA ALA A 535 -1.36 -26.52 -10.91
C ALA A 535 -1.15 -25.11 -10.34
N LYS A 536 -2.03 -24.69 -9.44
CA LYS A 536 -1.98 -23.36 -8.83
C LYS A 536 -1.47 -23.43 -7.41
N LEU A 537 -0.78 -22.38 -6.99
CA LEU A 537 -0.37 -22.18 -5.61
C LEU A 537 -1.03 -20.93 -5.04
N VAL A 538 -1.64 -21.08 -3.87
CA VAL A 538 -2.06 -19.97 -3.01
C VAL A 538 -1.33 -20.07 -1.69
N VAL A 539 -0.66 -18.99 -1.29
CA VAL A 539 0.05 -18.88 -0.02
C VAL A 539 -0.74 -17.95 0.90
N VAL A 540 -1.14 -18.45 2.05
CA VAL A 540 -1.76 -17.71 3.13
C VAL A 540 -0.63 -17.34 4.11
N CYS A 541 -0.15 -16.11 4.00
CA CYS A 541 0.94 -15.57 4.80
C CYS A 541 0.41 -15.08 6.15
N VAL A 542 0.87 -15.72 7.23
CA VAL A 542 0.62 -15.26 8.61
C VAL A 542 1.82 -14.41 9.03
N GLY A 543 1.66 -13.08 8.99
CA GLY A 543 2.71 -12.11 9.29
C GLY A 543 3.41 -11.48 8.09
N GLN A 544 4.58 -10.84 8.33
CA GLN A 544 5.28 -10.00 7.32
C GLN A 544 5.94 -10.82 6.19
N GLY A 545 6.14 -12.13 6.39
CA GLY A 545 6.74 -13.02 5.41
C GLY A 545 8.26 -12.85 5.29
N ASP A 546 8.98 -13.89 4.86
CA ASP A 546 10.40 -13.80 4.50
C ASP A 546 10.55 -13.53 2.99
N ASN A 547 11.34 -12.50 2.65
CA ASN A 547 11.65 -12.13 1.27
C ASN A 547 12.37 -13.26 0.51
N SER A 548 13.12 -14.12 1.20
CA SER A 548 13.88 -15.23 0.60
C SER A 548 12.97 -16.24 -0.10
N PHE A 549 11.82 -16.55 0.49
CA PHE A 549 10.82 -17.46 -0.06
C PHE A 549 10.22 -16.88 -1.34
N ARG A 550 9.82 -15.60 -1.33
CA ARG A 550 9.28 -14.89 -2.49
C ARG A 550 10.28 -14.81 -3.65
N GLN A 551 11.54 -14.52 -3.34
CA GLN A 551 12.62 -14.44 -4.32
C GLN A 551 12.88 -15.79 -4.98
N SER A 552 12.78 -16.89 -4.22
CA SER A 552 12.93 -18.25 -4.74
C SER A 552 11.88 -18.56 -5.82
N PHE A 553 10.59 -18.26 -5.59
CA PHE A 553 9.54 -18.47 -6.61
C PHE A 553 9.75 -17.63 -7.87
N LYS A 554 10.18 -16.37 -7.73
CA LYS A 554 10.50 -15.49 -8.87
C LYS A 554 11.61 -16.03 -9.74
N SER A 555 12.66 -16.62 -9.15
CA SER A 555 13.77 -17.21 -9.91
C SER A 555 13.36 -18.35 -10.84
N TYR A 556 12.28 -19.07 -10.50
CA TYR A 556 11.70 -20.13 -11.32
C TYR A 556 10.55 -19.63 -12.22
N GLY A 557 10.25 -18.32 -12.24
CA GLY A 557 9.15 -17.75 -13.04
C GLY A 557 7.76 -18.22 -12.58
N ILE A 558 7.62 -18.64 -11.32
CA ILE A 558 6.37 -19.17 -10.79
C ILE A 558 5.56 -18.05 -10.16
N GLU A 559 4.36 -17.80 -10.72
CA GLU A 559 3.38 -16.92 -10.10
C GLU A 559 2.51 -17.69 -9.09
N TYR A 560 2.34 -17.12 -7.91
CA TYR A 560 1.40 -17.61 -6.90
C TYR A 560 0.62 -16.44 -6.31
N LYS A 561 -0.55 -16.72 -5.72
CA LYS A 561 -1.36 -15.70 -5.05
C LYS A 561 -1.06 -15.70 -3.56
N THR A 562 -0.78 -14.53 -3.00
CA THR A 562 -0.57 -14.36 -1.55
C THR A 562 -1.79 -13.74 -0.90
N VAL A 563 -2.21 -14.26 0.26
CA VAL A 563 -3.17 -13.59 1.14
C VAL A 563 -2.54 -13.36 2.50
N TYR A 564 -2.59 -12.11 2.96
CA TYR A 564 -1.96 -11.70 4.21
C TYR A 564 -2.93 -11.71 5.39
N ILE A 565 -2.45 -12.21 6.52
CA ILE A 565 -3.10 -12.18 7.82
C ILE A 565 -2.16 -11.48 8.80
N ASP A 566 -2.70 -10.57 9.61
CA ASP A 566 -1.95 -9.84 10.64
C ASP A 566 -1.37 -10.81 11.69
N ASP A 567 -0.07 -10.69 11.95
CA ASP A 567 0.70 -11.52 12.88
C ASP A 567 0.31 -11.27 14.34
N SER A 568 0.04 -10.01 14.69
CA SER A 568 -0.15 -9.59 16.07
C SER A 568 -1.49 -10.08 16.63
N ARG A 569 -2.50 -10.20 15.76
CA ARG A 569 -3.85 -10.72 16.03
C ARG A 569 -4.45 -11.31 14.75
N PRO A 570 -4.26 -12.62 14.48
CA PRO A 570 -4.88 -13.27 13.33
C PRO A 570 -6.41 -13.22 13.47
N ASP A 571 -7.05 -12.31 12.72
CA ASP A 571 -8.49 -12.08 12.79
C ASP A 571 -9.26 -13.13 11.96
N LEU A 572 -9.55 -14.26 12.60
CA LEU A 572 -10.31 -15.37 12.01
C LEU A 572 -11.75 -14.97 11.63
N ALA A 573 -12.25 -13.80 12.07
CA ALA A 573 -13.52 -13.26 11.58
C ALA A 573 -13.48 -12.99 10.07
N LYS A 574 -12.29 -12.74 9.49
CA LYS A 574 -12.10 -12.48 8.07
C LYS A 574 -11.93 -13.75 7.22
N PHE A 575 -11.97 -14.94 7.82
CA PHE A 575 -11.79 -16.21 7.10
C PHE A 575 -12.81 -16.43 5.97
N ASP A 576 -14.09 -16.12 6.21
CA ASP A 576 -15.14 -16.28 5.20
C ASP A 576 -14.84 -15.42 3.95
N ALA A 577 -14.15 -14.27 4.11
CA ALA A 577 -13.70 -13.43 3.01
C ALA A 577 -12.47 -14.02 2.28
N LEU A 578 -11.54 -14.64 3.01
CA LEU A 578 -10.40 -15.40 2.45
C LEU A 578 -10.90 -16.56 1.57
N LEU A 579 -11.88 -17.32 2.06
CA LEU A 579 -12.44 -18.46 1.33
C LEU A 579 -12.92 -18.06 -0.06
N GLY A 580 -13.58 -16.93 -0.22
CA GLY A 580 -14.01 -16.54 -1.55
C GLY A 580 -12.92 -16.03 -2.48
N GLN A 581 -11.80 -15.53 -1.94
CA GLN A 581 -10.61 -15.31 -2.75
C GLN A 581 -10.06 -16.64 -3.26
N LEU A 582 -9.86 -17.63 -2.38
CA LEU A 582 -9.40 -18.98 -2.71
C LEU A 582 -10.30 -19.67 -3.74
N ALA A 583 -11.61 -19.59 -3.51
CA ALA A 583 -12.62 -20.14 -4.38
C ALA A 583 -12.50 -19.52 -5.79
N MET A 584 -12.35 -18.20 -5.90
CA MET A 584 -12.18 -17.57 -7.20
C MET A 584 -10.88 -17.95 -7.93
N VAL A 585 -9.82 -18.38 -7.23
CA VAL A 585 -8.63 -18.96 -7.87
C VAL A 585 -8.94 -20.32 -8.48
N ALA A 586 -9.73 -21.12 -7.77
CA ALA A 586 -10.13 -22.46 -8.19
C ALA A 586 -11.08 -22.45 -9.40
N SER A 587 -11.99 -21.47 -9.52
CA SER A 587 -13.01 -21.43 -10.58
C SER A 587 -12.55 -20.98 -11.97
N GLN A 588 -11.29 -20.52 -12.13
CA GLN A 588 -10.85 -19.90 -13.39
C GLN A 588 -10.80 -20.85 -14.61
N ASP A 589 -11.06 -22.16 -14.48
CA ASP A 589 -10.58 -23.16 -15.47
C ASP A 589 -11.53 -24.24 -16.02
N GLU A 590 -12.84 -24.24 -15.72
CA GLU A 590 -13.72 -25.25 -16.35
C GLU A 590 -13.77 -25.16 -17.89
N THR A 591 -13.44 -24.01 -18.49
CA THR A 591 -13.42 -23.83 -19.95
C THR A 591 -12.11 -24.22 -20.65
N SER A 592 -10.96 -24.24 -19.96
CA SER A 592 -9.67 -24.60 -20.59
C SER A 592 -9.46 -26.11 -20.69
N LYS A 593 -10.16 -26.90 -19.86
CA LYS A 593 -9.99 -28.37 -19.78
C LYS A 593 -10.69 -29.13 -20.92
N ARG A 594 -11.37 -28.47 -21.87
CA ARG A 594 -12.20 -29.12 -22.91
C ARG A 594 -11.90 -28.70 -24.35
N THR A 595 -10.64 -28.60 -24.79
CA THR A 595 -10.29 -28.87 -26.21
C THR A 595 -8.77 -29.05 -26.36
N PRO A 596 -8.26 -30.18 -26.87
CA PRO A 596 -6.89 -30.25 -27.35
C PRO A 596 -6.84 -29.65 -28.74
N THR A 597 -6.74 -28.32 -28.84
CA THR A 597 -6.54 -27.64 -30.14
C THR A 597 -5.40 -26.63 -30.08
N ARG A 598 -4.32 -27.02 -30.75
CA ARG A 598 -3.33 -26.15 -31.43
C ARG A 598 -2.91 -24.86 -30.69
N LYS A 599 -2.10 -25.03 -29.64
CA LYS A 599 -1.05 -24.06 -29.28
C LYS A 599 0.26 -24.79 -29.02
N ALA A 600 0.73 -25.51 -30.04
CA ALA A 600 2.00 -26.23 -30.05
C ALA A 600 3.07 -25.51 -30.91
N THR A 601 3.07 -24.17 -30.92
CA THR A 601 3.99 -23.38 -31.79
C THR A 601 4.82 -22.34 -31.01
N MET A 602 4.81 -22.38 -29.68
CA MET A 602 5.60 -21.43 -28.86
C MET A 602 6.76 -22.07 -28.08
N VAL A 603 7.14 -23.32 -28.40
CA VAL A 603 8.25 -24.05 -27.74
C VAL A 603 9.51 -24.16 -28.61
N ALA A 604 9.51 -23.59 -29.82
CA ALA A 604 10.67 -23.62 -30.72
C ALA A 604 11.71 -22.51 -30.48
N ASN A 605 11.42 -21.51 -29.62
CA ASN A 605 12.36 -20.40 -29.34
C ASN A 605 13.17 -20.59 -28.05
N THR A 606 12.93 -21.65 -27.28
CA THR A 606 13.65 -21.91 -26.02
C THR A 606 15.06 -22.46 -26.26
N SER A 607 15.34 -23.03 -27.44
CA SER A 607 16.69 -23.46 -27.84
C SER A 607 17.59 -22.31 -28.30
N LEU A 608 17.04 -21.14 -28.66
CA LEU A 608 17.82 -19.93 -28.90
C LEU A 608 18.11 -19.16 -27.60
N ALA A 609 17.18 -19.15 -26.64
CA ALA A 609 17.39 -18.51 -25.34
C ALA A 609 18.48 -19.19 -24.50
N LYS A 610 18.62 -20.52 -24.62
CA LYS A 610 19.65 -21.29 -23.89
C LYS A 610 21.08 -21.13 -24.46
N LYS A 611 21.24 -20.47 -25.62
CA LYS A 611 22.54 -20.15 -26.21
C LYS A 611 22.98 -18.70 -25.95
N ILE A 612 22.12 -17.87 -25.36
CA ILE A 612 22.40 -16.46 -25.04
C ILE A 612 22.64 -16.28 -23.53
N SER A 613 22.20 -17.20 -22.67
CA SER A 613 22.40 -17.10 -21.21
C SER A 613 23.76 -17.62 -20.70
N SER A 614 24.79 -17.70 -21.55
CA SER A 614 26.16 -18.07 -21.13
C SER A 614 27.16 -16.93 -21.26
N GLU A 615 26.73 -15.70 -21.54
CA GLU A 615 27.58 -14.51 -21.52
C GLU A 615 26.86 -13.37 -20.75
N GLY A 616 27.33 -13.12 -19.51
CA GLY A 616 27.20 -11.87 -18.78
C GLY A 616 25.92 -11.63 -17.95
N SER A 617 25.86 -12.14 -16.71
CA SER A 617 25.06 -11.47 -15.67
C SER A 617 25.74 -10.13 -15.34
N THR A 618 25.08 -9.00 -15.55
CA THR A 618 25.63 -7.67 -15.25
C THR A 618 25.62 -7.43 -13.73
N GLU A 619 26.78 -7.15 -13.15
CA GLU A 619 26.96 -6.78 -11.74
C GLU A 619 26.80 -5.27 -11.56
N LEU A 620 26.04 -4.81 -10.56
CA LEU A 620 25.85 -3.39 -10.26
C LEU A 620 26.20 -3.07 -8.80
N ASP A 621 27.05 -2.08 -8.60
CA ASP A 621 27.38 -1.51 -7.30
C ASP A 621 26.82 -0.08 -7.22
N LEU A 622 25.76 0.10 -6.42
CA LEU A 622 25.04 1.36 -6.27
C LEU A 622 25.33 1.99 -4.90
N VAL A 623 25.87 3.19 -4.88
CA VAL A 623 26.21 3.93 -3.66
C VAL A 623 25.26 5.10 -3.51
N PHE A 624 24.70 5.28 -2.32
CA PHE A 624 23.97 6.48 -1.94
C PHE A 624 24.90 7.38 -1.14
N CYS A 625 25.23 8.56 -1.66
CA CYS A 625 25.96 9.58 -0.94
C CYS A 625 24.98 10.70 -0.55
N VAL A 626 24.71 10.86 0.74
CA VAL A 626 23.57 11.65 1.23
C VAL A 626 24.04 12.71 2.22
N ASP A 627 23.63 13.95 1.94
CA ASP A 627 23.69 15.05 2.89
C ASP A 627 22.74 14.79 4.08
N ASN A 628 23.28 14.75 5.30
CA ASN A 628 22.56 14.45 6.53
C ASN A 628 22.38 15.67 7.45
N THR A 629 22.44 16.87 6.90
CA THR A 629 22.25 18.14 7.62
C THR A 629 20.77 18.47 7.82
N GLY A 630 20.48 19.51 8.62
CA GLY A 630 19.11 19.82 9.06
C GLY A 630 18.11 20.12 7.93
N SER A 631 18.55 20.68 6.81
CA SER A 631 17.70 21.01 5.64
C SER A 631 17.18 19.77 4.91
N MET A 632 17.89 18.65 5.02
CA MET A 632 17.61 17.40 4.32
C MET A 632 16.44 16.57 4.89
N GLY A 633 15.77 17.04 5.95
CA GLY A 633 14.76 16.28 6.70
C GLY A 633 13.62 15.70 5.87
N SER A 634 13.03 16.47 4.95
CA SER A 634 11.95 15.95 4.09
C SER A 634 12.44 14.94 3.05
N TRP A 635 13.70 15.05 2.63
CA TRP A 635 14.32 14.21 1.61
C TRP A 635 14.72 12.86 2.20
N ILE A 636 15.35 12.86 3.38
CA ILE A 636 15.66 11.66 4.15
C ILE A 636 14.39 10.89 4.50
N LEU A 637 13.33 11.57 4.95
CA LEU A 637 12.05 10.92 5.23
C LEU A 637 11.44 10.28 3.97
N SER A 638 11.55 10.94 2.81
CA SER A 638 11.09 10.36 1.54
C SER A 638 11.92 9.13 1.15
N ALA A 639 13.25 9.18 1.33
CA ALA A 639 14.13 8.04 1.11
C ALA A 639 13.77 6.86 2.04
N GLN A 640 13.61 7.11 3.34
CA GLN A 640 13.19 6.10 4.34
C GLN A 640 11.89 5.39 3.95
N ASN A 641 10.89 6.13 3.49
CA ASN A 641 9.60 5.57 3.08
C ASN A 641 9.65 4.79 1.76
N ASN A 642 10.64 5.03 0.90
CA ASN A 642 10.68 4.51 -0.47
C ASN A 642 11.87 3.60 -0.79
N ILE A 643 12.87 3.46 0.09
CA ILE A 643 14.11 2.74 -0.22
C ILE A 643 13.86 1.26 -0.56
N GLN A 644 12.94 0.57 0.13
CA GLN A 644 12.55 -0.79 -0.27
C GLN A 644 11.94 -0.84 -1.68
N ARG A 645 11.17 0.19 -2.07
CA ARG A 645 10.59 0.29 -3.42
C ARG A 645 11.68 0.51 -4.46
N ILE A 646 12.59 1.45 -4.20
CA ILE A 646 13.74 1.75 -5.07
C ILE A 646 14.56 0.48 -5.32
N ILE A 647 14.94 -0.21 -4.25
CA ILE A 647 15.75 -1.44 -4.33
C ILE A 647 14.98 -2.54 -5.08
N ARG A 648 13.71 -2.78 -4.70
CA ARG A 648 12.87 -3.80 -5.35
C ARG A 648 12.70 -3.54 -6.84
N ASP A 649 12.46 -2.30 -7.25
CA ASP A 649 12.19 -1.95 -8.64
C ASP A 649 13.48 -2.05 -9.48
N ILE A 650 14.63 -1.61 -8.95
CA ILE A 650 15.94 -1.80 -9.61
C ILE A 650 16.22 -3.29 -9.79
N VAL A 651 16.12 -4.10 -8.73
CA VAL A 651 16.37 -5.55 -8.77
C VAL A 651 15.38 -6.29 -9.68
N ALA A 652 14.09 -5.92 -9.64
CA ALA A 652 13.06 -6.57 -10.45
C ALA A 652 13.17 -6.24 -11.94
N SER A 653 13.66 -5.05 -12.29
CA SER A 653 13.66 -4.58 -13.68
C SER A 653 14.78 -5.15 -14.56
N GLU A 654 15.93 -5.53 -13.99
CA GLU A 654 17.14 -5.75 -14.80
C GLU A 654 17.89 -7.07 -14.59
N ALA A 655 17.36 -8.02 -13.80
CA ALA A 655 17.95 -9.36 -13.58
C ALA A 655 19.47 -9.34 -13.29
N SER A 656 19.93 -8.29 -12.59
CA SER A 656 21.33 -7.98 -12.31
C SER A 656 21.65 -8.24 -10.83
N ASP A 657 22.90 -8.59 -10.53
CA ASP A 657 23.38 -8.78 -9.16
C ASP A 657 23.77 -7.42 -8.55
N VAL A 658 22.88 -6.87 -7.72
CA VAL A 658 22.96 -5.49 -7.20
C VAL A 658 23.39 -5.49 -5.74
N ARG A 659 24.40 -4.67 -5.41
CA ARG A 659 24.77 -4.34 -4.02
C ARG A 659 24.62 -2.84 -3.76
N PHE A 660 24.35 -2.50 -2.51
CA PHE A 660 24.08 -1.13 -2.06
C PHE A 660 25.08 -0.70 -0.99
N ALA A 661 25.57 0.53 -1.06
CA ALA A 661 26.35 1.16 0.01
C ALA A 661 25.73 2.51 0.38
N LEU A 662 25.97 2.97 1.60
CA LEU A 662 25.49 4.27 2.10
C LEU A 662 26.65 5.06 2.69
N VAL A 663 26.93 6.22 2.11
CA VAL A 663 27.81 7.24 2.67
C VAL A 663 26.93 8.42 3.06
N SER A 664 27.05 8.87 4.30
CA SER A 664 26.36 10.07 4.75
C SER A 664 27.37 11.05 5.32
N TYR A 665 27.21 12.34 5.02
CA TYR A 665 28.11 13.39 5.47
C TYR A 665 27.33 14.58 6.05
N ARG A 666 28.03 15.39 6.85
CA ARG A 666 27.53 16.65 7.44
C ARG A 666 28.61 17.73 7.32
N ASP A 667 28.66 18.67 8.27
CA ASP A 667 29.64 19.75 8.34
C ASP A 667 30.86 19.37 9.20
N HIS A 668 31.93 20.16 9.13
CA HIS A 668 33.11 20.03 9.97
C HIS A 668 32.95 20.73 11.33
N PRO A 669 33.63 20.26 12.39
CA PRO A 669 33.76 21.02 13.64
C PRO A 669 34.48 22.36 13.39
N PRO A 670 34.02 23.51 13.95
CA PRO A 670 33.07 23.62 15.05
C PRO A 670 31.58 23.71 14.66
N GLN A 671 31.26 23.71 13.37
CA GLN A 671 29.90 23.94 12.86
C GLN A 671 29.00 22.76 13.21
N ASP A 672 29.49 21.54 12.97
CA ASP A 672 28.88 20.32 13.48
C ASP A 672 29.87 19.52 14.36
N PRO A 673 29.57 19.30 15.66
CA PRO A 673 30.41 18.52 16.55
C PRO A 673 30.13 17.01 16.52
N THR A 674 29.15 16.52 15.74
CA THR A 674 28.64 15.14 15.81
C THR A 674 29.50 14.14 15.03
N PHE A 675 29.55 14.26 13.71
CA PHE A 675 30.41 13.47 12.81
C PHE A 675 30.50 14.18 11.46
N VAL A 676 31.63 14.00 10.76
CA VAL A 676 31.81 14.54 9.39
C VAL A 676 31.27 13.56 8.36
N THR A 677 31.64 12.28 8.45
CA THR A 677 31.13 11.21 7.58
C THR A 677 30.77 9.94 8.35
N ARG A 678 29.83 9.17 7.81
CA ARG A 678 29.45 7.82 8.23
C ARG A 678 29.28 6.94 7.01
N THR A 679 29.99 5.83 7.00
CA THR A 679 30.13 4.96 5.84
C THR A 679 29.70 3.54 6.18
N HIS A 680 28.75 3.04 5.40
CA HIS A 680 28.33 1.65 5.35
C HIS A 680 28.73 1.08 4.00
N ASP A 681 29.61 0.08 4.02
CA ASP A 681 30.11 -0.58 2.81
C ASP A 681 29.04 -1.45 2.14
N PHE A 682 29.37 -2.07 1.01
CA PHE A 682 28.41 -2.80 0.18
C PHE A 682 27.70 -3.96 0.90
N THR A 683 26.37 -3.97 0.82
CA THR A 683 25.49 -5.09 1.21
C THR A 683 24.56 -5.47 0.06
N ASP A 684 24.25 -6.76 -0.04
CA ASP A 684 23.17 -7.30 -0.89
C ASP A 684 21.85 -7.42 -0.10
N ASN A 685 21.87 -7.19 1.22
CA ASN A 685 20.72 -7.26 2.09
C ASN A 685 19.95 -5.94 2.14
N VAL A 686 18.73 -5.98 1.60
CA VAL A 686 17.80 -4.83 1.57
C VAL A 686 17.44 -4.32 2.95
N ASP A 687 17.35 -5.20 3.96
CA ASP A 687 16.99 -4.82 5.32
C ASP A 687 18.15 -4.12 6.04
N ASP A 688 19.39 -4.47 5.69
CA ASP A 688 20.57 -3.75 6.19
C ASP A 688 20.61 -2.33 5.64
N MET A 689 20.37 -2.19 4.33
CA MET A 689 20.26 -0.88 3.69
C MET A 689 19.09 -0.05 4.25
N GLN A 690 17.91 -0.66 4.45
CA GLN A 690 16.77 0.02 5.08
C GLN A 690 17.13 0.51 6.48
N ARG A 691 17.76 -0.34 7.30
CA ARG A 691 18.19 0.04 8.64
C ARG A 691 19.18 1.20 8.62
N TRP A 692 20.17 1.19 7.73
CA TRP A 692 21.12 2.30 7.62
C TRP A 692 20.42 3.61 7.22
N VAL A 693 19.44 3.54 6.33
CA VAL A 693 18.62 4.69 5.93
C VAL A 693 17.70 5.17 7.06
N ASP A 694 17.12 4.26 7.85
CA ASP A 694 16.29 4.57 9.02
C ASP A 694 17.10 5.18 10.17
N GLU A 695 18.39 4.89 10.25
CA GLU A 695 19.32 5.49 11.21
C GLU A 695 19.71 6.93 10.85
N MET A 696 19.52 7.36 9.59
CA MET A 696 19.78 8.74 9.18
C MET A 696 18.84 9.72 9.86
N ARG A 697 19.40 10.81 10.36
CA ARG A 697 18.67 11.94 10.95
C ARG A 697 19.21 13.24 10.38
N ALA A 698 18.32 14.07 9.86
CA ALA A 698 18.63 15.43 9.42
C ALA A 698 18.82 16.32 10.64
N GLU A 699 20.06 16.49 11.09
CA GLU A 699 20.42 17.32 12.24
C GLU A 699 21.82 17.90 12.02
N GLY A 700 22.17 18.96 12.75
CA GLY A 700 23.49 19.58 12.64
C GLY A 700 23.61 20.59 11.50
N GLY A 701 24.84 20.80 11.03
CA GLY A 701 25.23 21.91 10.15
C GLY A 701 25.56 23.20 10.92
N GLY A 702 26.01 24.24 10.21
CA GLY A 702 26.24 25.56 10.81
C GLY A 702 26.35 26.69 9.79
N ASP A 703 27.31 26.58 8.86
CA ASP A 703 27.32 27.41 7.66
C ASP A 703 26.57 26.73 6.50
N ALA A 704 26.49 27.42 5.36
CA ALA A 704 25.72 26.95 4.21
C ALA A 704 26.44 25.87 3.37
N PRO A 705 27.77 25.90 3.19
CA PRO A 705 28.49 24.78 2.58
C PRO A 705 28.71 23.62 3.54
N GLU A 706 28.91 22.41 3.01
CA GLU A 706 29.00 21.16 3.77
C GLU A 706 30.25 20.33 3.39
N ALA A 707 30.58 19.27 4.15
CA ALA A 707 31.77 18.42 3.95
C ALA A 707 31.65 17.42 2.77
N VAL A 708 31.25 17.92 1.61
CA VAL A 708 31.07 17.16 0.36
C VAL A 708 32.36 16.46 -0.09
N ALA A 709 33.52 17.09 0.12
CA ALA A 709 34.82 16.52 -0.26
C ALA A 709 35.10 15.21 0.49
N ASP A 710 34.83 15.17 1.80
CA ASP A 710 35.03 13.97 2.61
C ASP A 710 34.01 12.88 2.26
N GLY A 711 32.75 13.25 1.98
CA GLY A 711 31.74 12.30 1.49
C GLY A 711 32.15 11.64 0.15
N LEU A 712 32.71 12.42 -0.79
CA LEU A 712 33.21 11.89 -2.05
C LEU A 712 34.46 11.02 -1.87
N LEU A 713 35.34 11.37 -0.93
CA LEU A 713 36.52 10.57 -0.61
C LEU A 713 36.12 9.21 -0.02
N ASP A 714 35.14 9.19 0.89
CA ASP A 714 34.62 7.95 1.44
C ASP A 714 33.95 7.08 0.37
N CYS A 715 33.23 7.69 -0.58
CA CYS A 715 32.72 6.97 -1.75
C CYS A 715 33.84 6.31 -2.56
N LEU A 716 34.96 7.01 -2.78
CA LEU A 716 36.11 6.48 -3.53
C LEU A 716 36.73 5.24 -2.84
N ASN A 717 36.67 5.17 -1.51
CA ASN A 717 37.30 4.13 -0.70
C ASN A 717 36.42 2.88 -0.45
N LEU A 718 35.22 2.81 -1.02
CA LEU A 718 34.31 1.65 -0.87
C LEU A 718 34.80 0.39 -1.60
N SER A 719 34.31 -0.77 -1.17
CA SER A 719 34.73 -2.09 -1.68
C SER A 719 34.04 -2.48 -3.00
N TYR A 720 34.26 -1.71 -4.06
CA TYR A 720 33.70 -1.96 -5.39
C TYR A 720 34.21 -3.27 -6.02
N ARG A 721 33.34 -3.96 -6.75
CA ARG A 721 33.74 -5.09 -7.60
C ARG A 721 34.52 -4.61 -8.82
N PRO A 722 35.54 -5.34 -9.29
CA PRO A 722 36.30 -4.95 -10.48
C PRO A 722 35.42 -4.80 -11.73
N ASN A 723 34.52 -5.77 -11.95
CA ASN A 723 33.72 -5.90 -13.18
C ASN A 723 32.29 -5.35 -13.05
N SER A 724 31.94 -4.67 -11.95
CA SER A 724 30.62 -4.07 -11.78
C SER A 724 30.51 -2.71 -12.48
N THR A 725 29.28 -2.39 -12.90
CA THR A 725 28.86 -1.01 -13.12
C THR A 725 28.85 -0.29 -11.78
N LYS A 726 29.53 0.85 -11.68
CA LYS A 726 29.71 1.59 -10.43
C LYS A 726 28.99 2.93 -10.51
N ILE A 727 27.98 3.12 -9.67
CA ILE A 727 27.15 4.34 -9.66
C ILE A 727 27.15 4.92 -8.26
N VAL A 728 27.42 6.22 -8.14
CA VAL A 728 27.19 7.01 -6.94
C VAL A 728 26.03 7.95 -7.20
N VAL A 729 24.94 7.79 -6.45
CA VAL A 729 23.83 8.74 -6.42
C VAL A 729 24.11 9.74 -5.31
N MET A 730 24.49 10.94 -5.72
CA MET A 730 24.77 12.07 -4.84
C MET A 730 23.47 12.84 -4.58
N ILE A 731 23.06 12.97 -3.32
CA ILE A 731 21.83 13.66 -2.91
C ILE A 731 22.21 14.80 -1.95
N ALA A 732 22.05 16.05 -2.39
CA ALA A 732 22.53 17.22 -1.65
C ALA A 732 21.65 18.47 -1.87
N ASP A 733 21.61 19.35 -0.86
CA ASP A 733 21.00 20.68 -0.93
C ASP A 733 21.95 21.84 -0.59
N ALA A 734 23.27 21.57 -0.54
CA ALA A 734 24.33 22.54 -0.22
C ALA A 734 25.62 22.37 -1.08
N PRO A 735 26.42 23.44 -1.28
CA PRO A 735 27.71 23.38 -1.99
C PRO A 735 28.86 22.83 -1.12
N PRO A 736 30.00 22.42 -1.73
CA PRO A 736 31.22 22.08 -0.98
C PRO A 736 31.88 23.32 -0.37
N HIS A 737 32.55 23.15 0.78
CA HIS A 737 33.45 24.18 1.32
C HIS A 737 34.55 24.59 0.34
N GLY A 738 34.98 25.85 0.43
CA GLY A 738 36.05 26.40 -0.37
C GLY A 738 35.62 26.94 -1.72
N LEU A 739 34.35 26.77 -2.12
CA LEU A 739 33.80 27.23 -3.40
C LEU A 739 33.68 28.77 -3.48
N GLY A 740 33.66 29.47 -2.33
CA GLY A 740 33.56 30.93 -2.28
C GLY A 740 32.14 31.46 -2.11
N CYS A 741 31.20 30.60 -1.70
CA CYS A 741 29.83 30.98 -1.30
C CYS A 741 29.85 31.89 -0.07
N CYS A 742 28.79 32.70 0.09
CA CYS A 742 28.69 33.60 1.24
C CYS A 742 28.48 32.82 2.55
N GLY A 743 29.21 33.19 3.60
CA GLY A 743 29.05 32.58 4.94
C GLY A 743 29.85 31.30 5.19
N ASP A 744 30.71 30.85 4.26
CA ASP A 744 31.56 29.67 4.40
C ASP A 744 32.53 29.78 5.59
N GLY A 745 32.40 28.86 6.56
CA GLY A 745 33.26 28.70 7.72
C GLY A 745 34.63 28.12 7.39
N PHE A 746 34.75 27.48 6.23
CA PHE A 746 35.98 26.87 5.71
C PHE A 746 36.30 27.37 4.30
N PRO A 747 36.57 28.68 4.13
CA PRO A 747 36.76 29.32 2.82
C PRO A 747 38.06 28.92 2.13
N LYS A 748 38.84 27.98 2.66
CA LYS A 748 40.03 27.40 2.00
C LYS A 748 39.81 25.96 1.54
N GLY A 749 38.58 25.45 1.62
CA GLY A 749 38.23 24.06 1.33
C GLY A 749 38.22 23.19 2.58
N CYS A 750 38.13 21.88 2.37
CA CYS A 750 38.13 20.88 3.45
C CYS A 750 39.32 21.10 4.41
N PRO A 751 39.11 21.16 5.74
CA PRO A 751 40.18 21.30 6.73
C PRO A 751 41.26 20.21 6.67
N GLN A 752 40.93 19.04 6.12
CA GLN A 752 41.85 17.92 5.94
C GLN A 752 42.67 18.02 4.64
N GLY A 753 42.42 19.03 3.81
CA GLY A 753 43.13 19.27 2.55
C GLY A 753 42.58 18.48 1.35
N HIS A 754 41.42 17.87 1.49
CA HIS A 754 40.76 17.12 0.41
C HIS A 754 40.14 18.09 -0.61
N ASP A 755 40.57 18.03 -1.88
CA ASP A 755 39.93 18.77 -2.98
C ASP A 755 38.91 17.87 -3.70
N PRO A 756 37.64 18.29 -3.82
CA PRO A 756 36.61 17.44 -4.41
C PRO A 756 36.78 17.26 -5.93
N LEU A 757 37.44 18.16 -6.66
CA LEU A 757 37.66 17.98 -8.10
C LEU A 757 38.74 16.93 -8.38
N GLU A 758 39.77 16.87 -7.53
CA GLU A 758 40.77 15.80 -7.57
C GLU A 758 40.13 14.44 -7.28
N ILE A 759 39.29 14.35 -6.24
CA ILE A 759 38.58 13.13 -5.86
C ILE A 759 37.63 12.68 -6.99
N VAL A 760 36.90 13.61 -7.61
CA VAL A 760 35.99 13.29 -8.72
C VAL A 760 36.74 12.79 -9.95
N ARG A 761 37.95 13.30 -10.23
CA ARG A 761 38.81 12.74 -11.29
C ARG A 761 39.28 11.32 -10.95
N ALA A 762 39.61 11.06 -9.69
CA ALA A 762 39.95 9.70 -9.25
C ALA A 762 38.75 8.75 -9.38
N LEU A 763 37.55 9.19 -8.99
CA LEU A 763 36.30 8.44 -9.19
C LEU A 763 36.05 8.14 -10.67
N ALA A 764 36.20 9.14 -11.54
CA ALA A 764 36.05 8.98 -12.99
C ALA A 764 37.06 7.96 -13.56
N THR A 765 38.32 8.04 -13.15
CA THR A 765 39.40 7.12 -13.57
C THR A 765 39.11 5.68 -13.13
N ASN A 766 38.51 5.49 -11.95
CA ASN A 766 38.06 4.19 -11.45
C ASN A 766 36.74 3.71 -12.08
N GLY A 767 36.21 4.43 -13.08
CA GLY A 767 34.98 4.09 -13.77
C GLY A 767 33.71 4.28 -12.93
N ILE A 768 33.78 5.09 -11.86
CA ILE A 768 32.66 5.39 -10.97
C ILE A 768 31.90 6.60 -11.51
N THR A 769 30.60 6.41 -11.78
CA THR A 769 29.74 7.43 -12.38
C THR A 769 28.92 8.14 -11.30
N ILE A 770 28.91 9.48 -11.28
CA ILE A 770 28.14 10.27 -10.31
C ILE A 770 26.84 10.76 -10.95
N TYR A 771 25.71 10.40 -10.35
CA TYR A 771 24.40 10.95 -10.62
C TYR A 771 24.05 11.97 -9.54
N SER A 772 24.04 13.25 -9.91
CA SER A 772 23.77 14.36 -9.00
C SER A 772 22.28 14.64 -8.93
N VAL A 773 21.63 14.27 -7.82
CA VAL A 773 20.23 14.58 -7.51
C VAL A 773 20.20 15.77 -6.56
N ILE A 774 19.79 16.91 -7.08
CA ILE A 774 19.87 18.19 -6.35
C ILE A 774 18.51 18.56 -5.78
N CYS A 775 18.50 18.80 -4.48
CA CYS A 775 17.32 19.01 -3.67
C CYS A 775 17.13 20.51 -3.40
N GLY A 776 16.12 21.13 -4.01
CA GLY A 776 15.84 22.55 -3.81
C GLY A 776 16.80 23.49 -4.54
N ASN A 777 16.88 24.74 -4.06
CA ASN A 777 17.56 25.86 -4.73
C ASN A 777 18.67 26.42 -3.84
N PHE A 778 19.92 26.39 -4.32
CA PHE A 778 21.09 26.90 -3.58
C PHE A 778 22.22 27.32 -4.53
N GLU A 779 23.15 28.15 -4.05
CA GLU A 779 24.32 28.59 -4.82
C GLU A 779 25.35 27.46 -4.96
N GLY A 780 25.83 27.20 -6.17
CA GLY A 780 26.81 26.12 -6.42
C GLY A 780 26.23 24.87 -7.08
N GLN A 781 25.02 24.92 -7.63
CA GLN A 781 24.48 23.82 -8.45
C GLN A 781 25.36 23.48 -9.66
N ALA A 782 26.08 24.47 -10.22
CA ALA A 782 27.01 24.25 -11.32
C ALA A 782 28.17 23.30 -10.96
N PHE A 783 28.57 23.23 -9.68
CA PHE A 783 29.55 22.23 -9.21
C PHE A 783 29.00 20.81 -9.43
N TYR A 784 27.75 20.56 -9.03
CA TYR A 784 27.11 19.26 -9.17
C TYR A 784 26.84 18.86 -10.63
N GLN A 785 26.60 19.85 -11.50
CA GLN A 785 26.58 19.65 -12.96
C GLN A 785 27.98 19.25 -13.47
N GLY A 786 29.02 19.94 -12.99
CA GLY A 786 30.42 19.68 -13.31
C GLY A 786 30.83 18.25 -12.98
N ILE A 787 30.62 17.80 -11.74
CA ILE A 787 31.04 16.45 -11.29
C ILE A 787 30.28 15.32 -12.01
N ALA A 788 28.98 15.51 -12.27
CA ALA A 788 28.18 14.56 -13.05
C ALA A 788 28.72 14.47 -14.48
N LYS A 789 29.03 15.61 -15.09
CA LYS A 789 29.59 15.66 -16.44
C LYS A 789 31.01 15.09 -16.49
N MET A 790 31.85 15.31 -15.49
CA MET A 790 33.21 14.75 -15.40
C MET A 790 33.20 13.23 -15.38
N THR A 791 32.25 12.63 -14.65
CA THR A 791 32.13 11.17 -14.50
C THR A 791 31.24 10.50 -15.54
N GLY A 792 30.58 11.28 -16.41
CA GLY A 792 29.68 10.76 -17.44
C GLY A 792 28.29 10.35 -16.92
N GLY A 793 27.88 10.87 -15.77
CA GLY A 793 26.56 10.67 -15.18
C GLY A 793 25.54 11.74 -15.58
N GLN A 794 24.53 11.93 -14.73
CA GLN A 794 23.41 12.85 -14.99
C GLN A 794 23.23 13.86 -13.85
N TYR A 795 22.69 15.03 -14.19
CA TYR A 795 22.30 16.07 -13.25
C TYR A 795 20.77 16.20 -13.24
N ILE A 796 20.16 16.11 -12.06
CA ILE A 796 18.72 16.01 -11.91
C ILE A 796 18.26 16.93 -10.76
N PRO A 797 17.82 18.17 -11.06
CA PRO A 797 17.33 19.09 -10.05
C PRO A 797 15.84 18.82 -9.76
N ILE A 798 15.50 18.64 -8.49
CA ILE A 798 14.13 18.39 -8.01
C ILE A 798 13.79 19.31 -6.83
N SER A 799 12.56 19.82 -6.81
CA SER A 799 12.03 20.64 -5.71
C SER A 799 11.14 19.87 -4.74
N SER A 800 10.71 18.66 -5.11
CA SER A 800 9.86 17.83 -4.29
C SER A 800 10.39 16.43 -4.01
N ALA A 801 10.42 16.09 -2.71
CA ALA A 801 10.96 14.82 -2.21
C ALA A 801 10.23 13.57 -2.70
N HIS A 802 8.97 13.66 -3.11
CA HIS A 802 8.21 12.51 -3.63
C HIS A 802 8.75 11.98 -4.98
N LEU A 803 9.50 12.79 -5.73
CA LEU A 803 10.08 12.42 -7.02
C LEU A 803 11.40 11.65 -6.89
N LEU A 804 12.08 11.76 -5.75
CA LEU A 804 13.41 11.19 -5.49
C LEU A 804 13.49 9.70 -5.86
N ALA A 805 12.51 8.91 -5.47
CA ALA A 805 12.49 7.48 -5.78
C ALA A 805 12.41 7.19 -7.28
N GLY A 806 11.62 7.96 -8.03
CA GLY A 806 11.50 7.78 -9.49
C GLY A 806 12.78 8.16 -10.22
N VAL A 807 13.46 9.21 -9.75
CA VAL A 807 14.77 9.65 -10.27
C VAL A 807 15.81 8.54 -10.12
N ILE A 808 15.93 7.97 -8.92
CA ILE A 808 16.94 6.94 -8.62
C ILE A 808 16.69 5.69 -9.48
N ILE A 809 15.43 5.24 -9.57
CA ILE A 809 15.07 4.07 -10.38
C ILE A 809 15.35 4.33 -11.86
N GLY A 810 14.90 5.46 -12.41
CA GLY A 810 15.10 5.80 -13.82
C GLY A 810 16.58 5.91 -14.19
N GLY A 811 17.35 6.63 -13.37
CA GLY A 811 18.78 6.83 -13.57
C GLY A 811 19.58 5.52 -13.53
N ALA A 812 19.28 4.64 -12.56
CA ALA A 812 19.90 3.32 -12.47
C ALA A 812 19.55 2.43 -13.68
N GLN A 813 18.28 2.41 -14.10
CA GLN A 813 17.83 1.63 -15.26
C GLN A 813 18.48 2.08 -16.58
N GLU A 814 18.63 3.39 -16.77
CA GLU A 814 19.34 3.94 -17.92
C GLU A 814 20.80 3.50 -17.94
N GLU A 815 21.48 3.59 -16.80
CA GLU A 815 22.91 3.25 -16.71
C GLU A 815 23.17 1.76 -16.97
N ILE A 816 22.36 0.87 -16.39
CA ILE A 816 22.43 -0.57 -16.68
C ILE A 816 22.22 -0.83 -18.18
N SER A 817 21.31 -0.09 -18.82
CA SER A 817 21.07 -0.22 -20.25
C SER A 817 22.26 0.27 -21.10
N LEU A 818 22.99 1.30 -20.66
CA LEU A 818 24.17 1.82 -21.36
C LEU A 818 25.38 0.90 -21.18
N GLU A 819 25.54 0.28 -20.00
CA GLU A 819 26.63 -0.67 -19.76
C GLU A 819 26.60 -1.84 -20.75
N ARG A 820 25.40 -2.36 -21.08
CA ARG A 820 25.23 -3.41 -22.08
C ARG A 820 25.75 -3.03 -23.47
N LEU A 821 25.86 -1.73 -23.76
CA LEU A 821 26.38 -1.19 -25.01
C LEU A 821 27.86 -0.79 -24.92
N MET A 822 28.49 -0.90 -23.75
CA MET A 822 29.84 -0.38 -23.52
C MET A 822 30.88 -1.10 -24.37
N GLN A 823 30.79 -2.43 -24.48
CA GLN A 823 31.71 -3.21 -25.32
C GLN A 823 31.58 -2.82 -26.79
N ASP A 824 30.36 -2.73 -27.31
CA ASP A 824 30.10 -2.27 -28.68
C ASP A 824 30.60 -0.84 -28.92
N ALA A 825 30.49 0.04 -27.91
CA ALA A 825 31.01 1.39 -27.97
C ALA A 825 32.55 1.40 -28.03
N GLN A 826 33.21 0.62 -27.18
CA GLN A 826 34.68 0.50 -27.16
C GLN A 826 35.23 -0.01 -28.49
N ASP A 827 34.67 -1.11 -29.01
CA ASP A 827 35.07 -1.69 -30.30
C ASP A 827 34.90 -0.67 -31.44
N THR A 828 33.80 0.10 -31.40
CA THR A 828 33.53 1.13 -32.41
C THR A 828 34.51 2.29 -32.31
N ILE A 829 34.80 2.78 -31.10
CA ILE A 829 35.77 3.86 -30.86
C ILE A 829 37.16 3.44 -31.35
N GLU A 830 37.60 2.23 -31.00
CA GLU A 830 38.92 1.73 -31.44
C GLU A 830 39.03 1.61 -32.95
N ALA A 831 37.98 1.14 -33.63
CA ALA A 831 37.96 1.07 -35.09
C ALA A 831 38.03 2.47 -35.73
N GLU A 832 37.30 3.45 -35.18
CA GLU A 832 37.25 4.82 -35.69
C GLU A 832 38.55 5.60 -35.43
N GLU A 833 39.15 5.47 -34.24
CA GLU A 833 40.46 6.07 -33.92
C GLU A 833 41.57 5.48 -34.80
N LYS A 834 41.54 4.16 -35.02
CA LYS A 834 42.48 3.48 -35.93
C LYS A 834 42.30 3.93 -37.38
N ALA A 835 41.06 4.15 -37.83
CA ALA A 835 40.77 4.68 -39.16
C ALA A 835 41.19 6.15 -39.31
N ALA A 836 41.06 6.96 -38.26
CA ALA A 836 41.48 8.35 -38.24
C ALA A 836 42.99 8.53 -38.07
N GLY A 837 43.71 7.54 -37.53
CA GLY A 837 45.14 7.58 -37.29
C GLY A 837 45.57 8.56 -36.18
N ARG A 838 44.61 9.03 -35.37
CA ARG A 838 44.82 9.94 -34.24
C ARG A 838 43.72 9.70 -33.19
N GLU A 839 43.98 10.13 -31.96
CA GLU A 839 42.96 10.19 -30.92
C GLU A 839 41.91 11.26 -31.29
N LEU A 840 40.64 10.93 -31.08
CA LEU A 840 39.50 11.77 -31.41
C LEU A 840 38.98 12.43 -30.12
N ASP A 841 38.50 13.67 -30.21
CA ASP A 841 37.87 14.32 -29.04
C ASP A 841 36.51 13.68 -28.71
N ASP A 842 35.97 14.01 -27.53
CA ASP A 842 34.74 13.39 -27.02
C ASP A 842 33.53 13.67 -27.92
N ASP A 843 33.48 14.83 -28.57
CA ASP A 843 32.36 15.26 -29.41
C ASP A 843 32.41 14.59 -30.80
N GLU A 844 33.61 14.44 -31.36
CA GLU A 844 33.85 13.71 -32.60
C GLU A 844 33.57 12.21 -32.43
N LEU A 845 33.99 11.62 -31.30
CA LEU A 845 33.65 10.24 -30.96
C LEU A 845 32.15 10.04 -30.77
N ALA A 846 31.48 10.94 -30.06
CA ALA A 846 30.03 10.88 -29.85
C ALA A 846 29.26 10.90 -31.18
N ALA A 847 29.66 11.76 -32.12
CA ALA A 847 29.02 11.88 -33.44
C ALA A 847 29.20 10.60 -34.28
N ARG A 848 30.41 10.02 -34.27
CA ARG A 848 30.72 8.78 -34.98
C ARG A 848 30.00 7.58 -34.35
N LEU A 849 30.04 7.46 -33.02
CA LEU A 849 29.29 6.44 -32.27
C LEU A 849 27.80 6.51 -32.57
N GLN A 850 27.21 7.71 -32.55
CA GLN A 850 25.80 7.88 -32.84
C GLN A 850 25.45 7.38 -34.25
N THR A 851 26.29 7.72 -35.25
CA THR A 851 26.09 7.26 -36.62
C THR A 851 26.10 5.73 -36.71
N VAL A 852 27.07 5.08 -36.05
CA VAL A 852 27.18 3.62 -36.02
C VAL A 852 26.02 3.00 -35.28
N PHE A 853 25.63 3.54 -34.12
CA PHE A 853 24.55 3.01 -33.29
C PHE A 853 23.18 3.13 -33.97
N ILE A 854 22.93 4.23 -34.68
CA ILE A 854 21.74 4.39 -35.54
C ILE A 854 21.76 3.35 -36.66
N SER A 855 22.90 3.15 -37.33
CA SER A 855 23.02 2.17 -38.42
C SER A 855 22.77 0.73 -37.96
N LYS A 856 23.23 0.40 -36.74
CA LYS A 856 23.04 -0.90 -36.08
C LYS A 856 21.68 -1.03 -35.39
N ARG A 857 20.86 0.03 -35.35
CA ARG A 857 19.57 0.11 -34.64
C ARG A 857 19.70 -0.26 -33.15
N MET A 858 20.80 0.16 -32.52
CA MET A 858 21.01 -0.04 -31.09
C MET A 858 20.02 0.79 -30.29
N LYS A 859 19.58 0.26 -29.16
CA LYS A 859 18.58 0.90 -28.30
C LYS A 859 19.02 0.88 -26.84
N ALA A 860 18.71 1.95 -26.13
CA ALA A 860 18.92 2.06 -24.70
C ALA A 860 17.67 2.64 -24.02
N ARG A 861 17.51 2.37 -22.73
CA ARG A 861 16.55 3.12 -21.89
C ARG A 861 17.01 4.57 -21.78
N ARG A 862 16.05 5.48 -21.55
CA ARG A 862 16.32 6.90 -21.36
C ARG A 862 15.45 7.45 -20.24
N THR A 863 16.06 8.12 -19.27
CA THR A 863 15.33 8.79 -18.19
C THR A 863 14.67 10.06 -18.72
N GLN A 864 13.37 10.17 -18.50
CA GLN A 864 12.56 11.31 -18.92
C GLN A 864 11.71 11.81 -17.77
N PHE A 865 11.41 13.11 -17.80
CA PHE A 865 10.50 13.76 -16.87
C PHE A 865 9.31 14.35 -17.64
N GLY A 866 8.10 13.85 -17.37
CA GLY A 866 6.90 14.30 -18.10
C GLY A 866 6.93 14.02 -19.62
N GLY A 867 7.74 13.05 -20.06
CA GLY A 867 7.95 12.72 -21.48
C GLY A 867 8.98 13.58 -22.19
N ALA A 868 9.66 14.50 -21.49
CA ALA A 868 10.79 15.26 -22.00
C ALA A 868 12.13 14.69 -21.48
N ASP A 869 13.18 14.85 -22.28
CA ASP A 869 14.54 14.48 -21.89
C ASP A 869 15.05 15.41 -20.77
N LEU A 870 15.99 14.90 -19.97
CA LEU A 870 16.64 15.66 -18.91
C LEU A 870 17.42 16.87 -19.49
N PRO A 871 17.57 17.97 -18.71
CA PRO A 871 18.22 19.18 -19.18
C PRO A 871 19.69 18.96 -19.53
N GLU A 872 20.18 19.71 -20.51
CA GLU A 872 21.60 19.75 -20.86
C GLU A 872 22.41 20.53 -19.79
N PHE A 873 23.70 20.24 -19.70
CA PHE A 873 24.61 20.90 -18.77
C PHE A 873 24.87 22.36 -19.18
N GLU A 874 24.94 23.27 -18.22
CA GLU A 874 25.25 24.69 -18.45
C GLU A 874 26.71 24.91 -18.86
N GLU A 875 26.97 26.02 -19.55
CA GLU A 875 28.35 26.47 -19.86
C GLU A 875 29.18 26.68 -18.59
N ALA A 876 28.56 27.10 -17.48
CA ALA A 876 29.23 27.25 -16.18
C ALA A 876 29.83 25.92 -15.68
N ALA A 877 29.25 24.78 -16.04
CA ALA A 877 29.77 23.46 -15.67
C ALA A 877 31.10 23.14 -16.37
N GLU A 878 31.40 23.74 -17.53
CA GLU A 878 32.67 23.53 -18.25
C GLU A 878 33.88 24.07 -17.48
N GLN A 879 33.67 25.08 -16.64
CA GLN A 879 34.74 25.66 -15.83
C GLN A 879 35.30 24.64 -14.84
N TYR A 880 34.43 23.81 -14.26
CA TYR A 880 34.80 22.75 -13.32
C TYR A 880 35.57 21.60 -13.98
N ILE A 881 35.36 21.35 -15.27
CA ILE A 881 36.11 20.33 -16.02
C ILE A 881 37.55 20.79 -16.27
N THR A 882 37.73 22.08 -16.57
CA THR A 882 39.02 22.66 -16.96
C THR A 882 39.87 23.15 -15.79
N ALA A 883 39.29 23.32 -14.61
CA ALA A 883 40.04 23.65 -13.40
C ALA A 883 40.74 22.42 -12.83
N GLU A 884 41.90 22.61 -12.19
CA GLU A 884 42.61 21.53 -11.49
C GLU A 884 42.06 21.32 -10.07
N THR A 885 41.80 22.42 -9.36
CA THR A 885 41.30 22.44 -7.96
C THR A 885 40.19 23.48 -7.80
N ILE A 886 39.44 23.43 -6.69
CA ILE A 886 38.47 24.49 -6.34
C ILE A 886 39.19 25.84 -6.12
N ALA A 887 40.42 25.83 -5.62
CA ALA A 887 41.22 27.04 -5.46
C ALA A 887 41.50 27.72 -6.81
N ASP A 888 41.89 26.94 -7.84
CA ASP A 888 42.09 27.44 -9.20
C ASP A 888 40.82 28.09 -9.78
N LEU A 889 39.64 27.50 -9.54
CA LEU A 889 38.37 28.11 -9.97
C LEU A 889 38.13 29.51 -9.39
N ARG A 890 38.50 29.71 -8.13
CA ARG A 890 38.33 31.02 -7.48
C ARG A 890 39.28 32.06 -8.01
N ASP A 891 40.51 31.66 -8.30
CA ASP A 891 41.55 32.55 -8.82
C ASP A 891 41.26 33.03 -10.25
N ARG A 892 40.41 32.31 -11.00
CA ARG A 892 39.93 32.70 -12.34
C ARG A 892 38.96 33.91 -12.35
N GLY A 893 38.55 34.42 -11.18
CA GLY A 893 37.92 35.75 -11.02
C GLY A 893 36.48 35.93 -11.52
N SER A 894 35.90 34.93 -12.21
CA SER A 894 34.51 34.96 -12.68
C SER A 894 33.59 34.27 -11.68
N GLN A 895 32.63 34.97 -11.06
CA GLN A 895 31.64 34.37 -10.13
C GLN A 895 30.63 33.44 -10.80
N SER A 896 30.72 33.22 -12.13
CA SER A 896 29.81 32.32 -12.86
C SER A 896 29.87 30.85 -12.41
N HIS A 897 30.97 30.41 -11.76
CA HIS A 897 31.04 29.09 -11.12
C HIS A 897 30.04 28.94 -9.96
N LEU A 898 29.63 30.03 -9.31
CA LEU A 898 28.62 30.05 -8.22
C LEU A 898 27.17 30.09 -8.74
N SER A 899 26.92 29.80 -10.03
CA SER A 899 25.58 29.83 -10.63
C SER A 899 24.54 29.05 -9.80
N LEU A 900 23.36 29.66 -9.65
CA LEU A 900 22.14 29.05 -9.08
C LEU A 900 21.51 28.00 -10.01
N GLY A 901 22.03 27.85 -11.23
CA GLY A 901 21.49 26.99 -12.27
C GLY A 901 20.26 27.59 -12.96
N LEU A 902 20.09 27.31 -14.26
CA LEU A 902 18.92 27.69 -15.07
C LEU A 902 17.62 27.03 -14.57
N TYR A 903 17.75 25.93 -13.84
CA TYR A 903 16.66 25.15 -13.24
C TYR A 903 16.66 25.23 -11.71
N GLY A 904 17.10 26.35 -11.13
CA GLY A 904 17.28 26.51 -9.68
C GLY A 904 16.06 26.11 -8.83
N ASP A 905 14.84 26.25 -9.34
CA ASP A 905 13.61 25.83 -8.65
C ASP A 905 13.22 24.36 -8.89
N GLY A 906 14.04 23.54 -9.57
CA GLY A 906 13.75 22.13 -9.89
C GLY A 906 12.93 21.91 -11.16
N LEU A 907 13.07 20.73 -11.79
CA LEU A 907 12.32 20.36 -13.01
C LEU A 907 10.80 20.38 -12.82
N ASP A 908 10.35 20.12 -11.61
CA ASP A 908 8.95 20.05 -11.21
C ASP A 908 8.31 21.40 -10.86
N ALA A 909 9.09 22.49 -10.79
CA ALA A 909 8.56 23.84 -10.61
C ALA A 909 8.13 24.51 -11.93
N ALA A 910 8.46 23.92 -13.08
CA ALA A 910 8.09 24.46 -14.39
C ALA A 910 6.54 24.47 -14.60
N PRO A 911 5.97 25.50 -15.25
CA PRO A 911 4.54 25.55 -15.55
C PRO A 911 4.11 24.34 -16.39
N GLY A 912 3.20 23.50 -15.86
CA GLY A 912 2.74 22.27 -16.53
C GLY A 912 3.43 20.97 -16.07
N ALA A 913 4.48 21.05 -15.25
CA ALA A 913 5.17 19.89 -14.70
C ALA A 913 4.41 19.22 -13.52
N ALA A 914 3.39 19.88 -12.96
CA ALA A 914 2.62 19.37 -11.81
C ALA A 914 1.90 18.05 -12.13
N GLY A 915 2.30 16.96 -11.46
CA GLY A 915 1.79 15.60 -11.70
C GLY A 915 2.62 14.77 -12.68
N SER A 916 3.69 15.33 -13.23
CA SER A 916 4.68 14.57 -14.03
C SER A 916 5.50 13.66 -13.12
N SER A 917 5.91 12.52 -13.65
CA SER A 917 6.77 11.56 -12.96
C SER A 917 7.99 11.25 -13.80
N PHE A 918 9.06 10.83 -13.12
CA PHE A 918 10.21 10.25 -13.79
C PHE A 918 9.85 8.84 -14.27
N ALA A 919 10.12 8.57 -15.54
CA ALA A 919 10.01 7.26 -16.14
C ALA A 919 11.23 7.01 -17.02
N ALA A 920 11.75 5.79 -17.00
CA ALA A 920 12.62 5.34 -18.07
C ALA A 920 11.74 4.93 -19.25
N ASP A 921 11.93 5.56 -20.42
CA ASP A 921 11.20 5.20 -21.64
C ASP A 921 11.48 3.74 -22.03
N ASN A 922 10.55 3.14 -22.79
CA ASN A 922 10.82 1.86 -23.44
C ASN A 922 12.01 2.02 -24.38
N PHE A 923 12.87 0.98 -24.51
CA PHE A 923 14.07 0.98 -25.36
C PHE A 923 13.97 1.88 -26.61
N ALA A 924 14.61 3.05 -26.53
CA ALA A 924 14.62 4.09 -27.55
C ALA A 924 15.96 4.10 -28.27
N GLU A 925 16.05 4.77 -29.43
CA GLU A 925 17.34 4.98 -30.11
C GLU A 925 18.30 5.75 -29.18
N VAL A 926 19.57 5.36 -29.18
CA VAL A 926 20.59 5.96 -28.32
C VAL A 926 20.79 7.43 -28.69
N SER A 927 20.61 8.34 -27.73
CA SER A 927 20.74 9.77 -27.99
C SER A 927 22.19 10.21 -28.18
N TYR A 928 22.40 11.38 -28.77
CA TYR A 928 23.74 11.99 -28.85
C TYR A 928 24.35 12.19 -27.45
N ALA A 929 23.55 12.65 -26.47
CA ALA A 929 23.99 12.80 -25.09
C ALA A 929 24.42 11.47 -24.45
N GLN A 930 23.70 10.37 -24.73
CA GLN A 930 24.08 9.03 -24.29
C GLN A 930 25.37 8.55 -24.98
N CYS A 931 25.55 8.84 -26.26
CA CYS A 931 26.80 8.54 -27.00
C CYS A 931 27.99 9.31 -26.42
N LYS A 932 27.82 10.60 -26.08
CA LYS A 932 28.86 11.42 -25.44
C LYS A 932 29.27 10.87 -24.07
N ARG A 933 28.30 10.38 -23.28
CA ARG A 933 28.57 9.69 -22.01
C ARG A 933 29.34 8.38 -22.21
N LEU A 934 28.93 7.55 -23.19
CA LEU A 934 29.64 6.30 -23.53
C LEU A 934 31.07 6.56 -24.01
N ALA A 935 31.30 7.56 -24.85
CA ALA A 935 32.63 7.95 -25.30
C ALA A 935 33.54 8.31 -24.12
N LYS A 936 33.03 9.12 -23.19
CA LYS A 936 33.77 9.55 -22.00
C LYS A 936 34.11 8.38 -21.09
N LYS A 937 33.16 7.48 -20.84
CA LYS A 937 33.38 6.27 -20.03
C LYS A 937 34.38 5.31 -20.67
N SER A 938 34.33 5.17 -21.99
CA SER A 938 35.29 4.36 -22.73
C SER A 938 36.73 4.86 -22.54
N LYS A 939 36.96 6.18 -22.66
CA LYS A 939 38.27 6.79 -22.39
C LYS A 939 38.75 6.64 -20.95
N ALA A 940 37.83 6.80 -19.99
CA ALA A 940 38.14 6.58 -18.57
C ALA A 940 38.60 5.13 -18.31
N ARG A 941 37.94 4.13 -18.94
CA ARG A 941 38.37 2.72 -18.84
C ARG A 941 39.72 2.43 -19.50
N LYS A 942 40.06 3.11 -20.61
CA LYS A 942 41.36 2.98 -21.29
C LYS A 942 42.53 3.57 -20.48
N SER A 943 42.27 4.57 -19.65
CA SER A 943 43.31 5.24 -18.83
C SER A 943 43.54 4.59 -17.46
N GLY A 944 42.64 3.71 -17.02
CA GLY A 944 42.69 3.00 -15.73
C GLY A 944 43.16 1.54 -15.79
N TRP A 945 43.82 1.10 -16.87
CA TRP A 945 44.42 -0.24 -17.03
C TRP A 945 45.91 -0.16 -17.38
#